data_AF-A0A6N2MDU2-F1
#
_entry.id   AF-A0A6N2MDU2-F1
#
_cell.length_a   1.000
_cell.length_b   1.000
_cell.length_c   1.000
_cell.angle_alpha   90.00
_cell.angle_beta   90.00
_cell.angle_gamma   90.00
#
_symmetry.space_group_name_H-M   'P 1'
#
loop_
_entity.id
_entity.type
_entity.pdbx_description
1 polymer ?
#
loop_
_entity_poly.entity_id
_entity_poly.type
_entity_poly.pdbx_seq_one_letter_code
_entity_poly.pdbx_strand_id
1 'polypeptide(L)'
;MNHLKNKRIRSVADLLQDQFGLALIRLENVVRGTICGAIRHKLIPTPQNLVTSTPLTTTYESFFGLHPLSQVLDRTNPLTQIVHGRKSSYLGPGGLTGRTASFRIRDIHPSHYGRICPIDTSEGINVGLIGSLTIHAKLGHLGSLESPFYEISARSKKDEYYMIAAGNCLALNRGAREEQVVPARYRQEFLTIAWEQVRLRSFFPFQYFSIGASLIPFIEHNDANRALMSSNMQRQAVPLARSEKCIVGTGLERQVALDSGVPAIAEHEGKIIYTDIDKIILSGNGYTVSIPLVIWWRTRLGQKHISSLYAMEGYNFEDAVLISERLVYEDVYTSFHIRKYEIQTHVTSQGPERITNEIPHLEAHLLRNLDKNGIVMLGSWVETGDILIGKLTPQLAKESSYAPEDRLLRAILGIQVSTSKETCLKLPTGGRGRVIDVRWIQKKGGSSYNPETIRVYILQKREIKVGDKVAGRHGNKGIISKILPRQDMPYLQDGGPVDMVFNPLGVPSRMNVGQIFECSLGLAGSLLDKHYRVAPFDERYEQEASRKLVFSELYEAGKQTANPWVFEPECPGKSRIFDGRTGDPFEQPVIIGKPYILKLIHQVADKIHGRSSGHYALVTQQPLEEEPNRGTTEGFGVSHILQEMLTYKSDHIRARQEVLGTTISGRTIPKPEDAPESFRLLVRELRSLALELKHFLISEKNFQINRKEV
;
A
#
# COMPACT_ATOMS: atom_id res chain seq x y z
N MET A 1 -25.94 -14.21 18.75
CA MET A 1 -25.80 -13.96 17.30
C MET A 1 -24.34 -13.84 16.83
N ASN A 2 -23.44 -13.15 17.53
CA ASN A 2 -22.07 -12.88 17.03
C ASN A 2 -21.06 -14.05 17.11
N HIS A 3 -21.39 -15.11 17.83
CA HIS A 3 -20.57 -16.32 17.95
C HIS A 3 -20.27 -16.91 16.55
N LEU A 4 -19.02 -17.29 16.29
CA LEU A 4 -18.61 -17.81 14.96
C LEU A 4 -19.34 -19.10 14.55
N LYS A 5 -19.91 -19.87 15.49
CA LYS A 5 -20.80 -21.01 15.17
C LYS A 5 -22.05 -20.61 14.37
N ASN A 6 -22.52 -19.38 14.56
CA ASN A 6 -23.71 -18.84 13.87
C ASN A 6 -23.33 -18.06 12.62
N LYS A 7 -22.04 -18.06 12.25
CA LYS A 7 -21.51 -17.34 11.09
C LYS A 7 -20.81 -18.36 10.19
N ARG A 8 -21.01 -18.20 8.89
CA ARG A 8 -20.34 -19.00 7.86
C ARG A 8 -19.43 -18.10 7.04
N ILE A 9 -18.21 -18.58 6.75
CA ILE A 9 -17.38 -17.96 5.72
C ILE A 9 -17.85 -18.46 4.36
N ARG A 10 -18.15 -17.50 3.48
CA ARG A 10 -18.36 -17.75 2.05
C ARG A 10 -17.02 -17.68 1.36
N SER A 11 -16.59 -18.80 0.80
CA SER A 11 -15.37 -18.89 0.00
C SER A 11 -15.58 -18.26 -1.38
N VAL A 12 -14.49 -18.09 -2.13
CA VAL A 12 -14.58 -17.65 -3.54
C VAL A 12 -15.42 -18.64 -4.36
N ALA A 13 -15.30 -19.94 -4.09
CA ALA A 13 -16.10 -20.97 -4.77
C ALA A 13 -17.61 -20.79 -4.51
N ASP A 14 -18.00 -20.50 -3.26
CA ASP A 14 -19.40 -20.24 -2.92
C ASP A 14 -19.94 -19.02 -3.67
N LEU A 15 -19.17 -17.92 -3.71
CA LEU A 15 -19.57 -16.71 -4.42
C LEU A 15 -19.71 -16.94 -5.93
N LEU A 16 -18.78 -17.69 -6.53
CA LEU A 16 -18.83 -18.05 -7.95
C LEU A 16 -19.99 -19.00 -8.26
N GLN A 17 -20.32 -19.90 -7.34
CA GLN A 17 -21.48 -20.80 -7.47
C GLN A 17 -22.79 -20.01 -7.47
N ASP A 18 -22.92 -18.98 -6.63
CA ASP A 18 -24.11 -18.12 -6.63
C ASP A 18 -24.22 -17.30 -7.92
N GLN A 19 -23.09 -16.78 -8.44
CA GLN A 19 -23.07 -16.09 -9.74
C GLN A 19 -23.41 -17.06 -10.89
N PHE A 20 -22.95 -18.30 -10.82
CA PHE A 20 -23.28 -19.33 -11.79
C PHE A 20 -24.79 -19.63 -11.78
N GLY A 21 -25.39 -19.76 -10.60
CA GLY A 21 -26.83 -19.93 -10.45
C GLY A 21 -27.62 -18.77 -11.07
N LEU A 22 -27.22 -17.53 -10.81
CA LEU A 22 -27.83 -16.35 -11.43
C LEU A 22 -27.68 -16.35 -12.96
N ALA A 23 -26.51 -16.76 -13.47
CA ALA A 23 -26.27 -16.86 -14.90
C ALA A 23 -27.14 -17.93 -15.57
N LEU A 24 -27.37 -19.07 -14.90
CA LEU A 24 -28.27 -20.12 -15.39
C LEU A 24 -29.72 -19.65 -15.44
N ILE A 25 -30.19 -18.90 -14.44
CA ILE A 25 -31.55 -18.30 -14.46
C ILE A 25 -31.70 -17.33 -15.64
N ARG A 26 -30.68 -16.50 -15.90
CA ARG A 26 -30.67 -15.59 -17.06
C ARG A 26 -30.68 -16.37 -18.38
N LEU A 27 -29.88 -17.44 -18.46
CA LEU A 27 -29.85 -18.31 -19.62
C LEU A 27 -31.21 -18.98 -19.86
N GLU A 28 -31.86 -19.49 -18.82
CA GLU A 28 -33.20 -20.06 -18.89
C GLU A 28 -34.22 -19.06 -19.45
N ASN A 29 -34.18 -17.80 -19.00
CA ASN A 29 -35.05 -16.75 -19.52
C ASN A 29 -34.82 -16.46 -21.01
N VAL A 30 -33.56 -16.43 -21.47
CA VAL A 30 -33.20 -16.25 -22.89
C VAL A 30 -33.66 -17.43 -23.73
N VAL A 31 -33.45 -18.66 -23.23
CA VAL A 31 -33.90 -19.90 -23.89
C VAL A 31 -35.42 -19.92 -23.99
N ARG A 32 -36.14 -19.58 -22.91
CA ARG A 32 -37.61 -19.50 -22.92
C ARG A 32 -38.11 -18.47 -23.93
N GLY A 33 -37.48 -17.30 -23.98
CA GLY A 33 -37.81 -16.26 -24.96
C GLY A 33 -37.58 -16.68 -26.41
N THR A 34 -36.45 -17.34 -26.69
CA THR A 34 -36.12 -17.86 -28.03
C THR A 34 -37.05 -18.99 -28.46
N ILE A 35 -37.44 -19.90 -27.55
CA ILE A 35 -38.45 -20.93 -27.81
C ILE A 35 -39.81 -20.28 -28.14
N CYS A 36 -40.27 -19.32 -27.34
CA CYS A 36 -41.52 -18.61 -27.62
C CYS A 36 -41.48 -17.90 -28.98
N GLY A 37 -40.35 -17.30 -29.35
CA GLY A 37 -40.14 -16.70 -30.67
C GLY A 37 -40.16 -17.73 -31.80
N ALA A 38 -39.45 -18.85 -31.64
CA ALA A 38 -39.40 -19.93 -32.62
C ALA A 38 -40.78 -20.54 -32.88
N ILE A 39 -41.59 -20.74 -31.83
CA ILE A 39 -42.98 -21.21 -31.93
C ILE A 39 -43.83 -20.22 -32.73
N ARG A 40 -43.72 -18.91 -32.47
CA ARG A 40 -44.46 -17.88 -33.22
C ARG A 40 -44.12 -17.86 -34.70
N HIS A 41 -42.87 -18.14 -35.06
CA HIS A 41 -42.39 -18.11 -36.44
C HIS A 41 -42.33 -19.49 -37.13
N LYS A 42 -42.86 -20.56 -36.49
CA LYS A 42 -42.83 -21.95 -37.00
C LYS A 42 -41.43 -22.44 -37.39
N LEU A 43 -40.40 -22.02 -36.65
CA LEU A 43 -39.02 -22.48 -36.84
C LEU A 43 -38.72 -23.66 -35.91
N ILE A 44 -37.96 -24.65 -36.39
CA ILE A 44 -37.46 -25.75 -35.56
C ILE A 44 -36.24 -25.24 -34.78
N PRO A 45 -36.30 -25.12 -33.44
CA PRO A 45 -35.16 -24.65 -32.67
C PRO A 45 -34.09 -25.74 -32.57
N THR A 46 -32.85 -25.42 -32.96
CA THR A 46 -31.67 -26.27 -32.77
C THR A 46 -30.97 -25.94 -31.45
N PRO A 47 -30.30 -26.89 -30.77
CA PRO A 47 -29.59 -26.62 -29.51
C PRO A 47 -28.56 -25.48 -29.60
N GLN A 48 -27.89 -25.34 -30.75
CA GLN A 48 -26.92 -24.26 -31.01
C GLN A 48 -27.56 -22.88 -31.06
N ASN A 49 -28.81 -22.77 -31.52
CA ASN A 49 -29.54 -21.50 -31.58
C ASN A 49 -30.23 -21.15 -30.25
N LEU A 50 -30.44 -22.15 -29.39
CA LEU A 50 -31.08 -21.97 -28.08
C LEU A 50 -30.09 -21.57 -26.99
N VAL A 51 -28.90 -22.17 -26.96
CA VAL A 51 -27.92 -21.97 -25.89
C VAL A 51 -26.88 -20.94 -26.32
N THR A 52 -26.96 -19.75 -25.73
CA THR A 52 -25.96 -18.68 -25.92
C THR A 52 -25.07 -18.56 -24.68
N SER A 53 -23.78 -18.32 -24.87
CA SER A 53 -22.82 -18.13 -23.76
C SER A 53 -22.84 -16.72 -23.17
N THR A 54 -23.53 -15.78 -23.80
CA THR A 54 -23.54 -14.36 -23.42
C THR A 54 -24.05 -14.10 -21.99
N PRO A 55 -25.08 -14.80 -21.44
CA PRO A 55 -25.50 -14.56 -20.06
C PRO A 55 -24.45 -15.01 -19.04
N LEU A 56 -23.68 -16.06 -19.36
CA LEU A 56 -22.60 -16.56 -18.53
C LEU A 56 -21.41 -15.59 -18.54
N THR A 57 -20.92 -15.22 -19.73
CA THR A 57 -19.75 -14.34 -19.85
C THR A 57 -20.02 -12.97 -19.21
N THR A 58 -21.16 -12.35 -19.50
CA THR A 58 -21.51 -11.03 -18.94
C THR A 58 -21.66 -11.05 -17.42
N THR A 59 -22.17 -12.14 -16.84
CA THR A 59 -22.31 -12.26 -15.38
C THR A 59 -20.94 -12.39 -14.71
N TYR A 60 -20.03 -13.20 -15.27
CA TYR A 60 -18.67 -13.30 -14.74
C TYR A 60 -17.84 -12.04 -14.97
N GLU A 61 -17.94 -11.39 -16.13
CA GLU A 61 -17.29 -10.10 -16.39
C GLU A 61 -17.77 -9.02 -15.42
N SER A 62 -19.07 -8.97 -15.15
CA SER A 62 -19.63 -8.06 -14.13
C SER A 62 -19.13 -8.40 -12.72
N PHE A 63 -19.02 -9.68 -12.37
CA PHE A 63 -18.52 -10.09 -11.06
C PHE A 63 -17.05 -9.70 -10.87
N PHE A 64 -16.17 -10.09 -11.78
CA PHE A 64 -14.74 -9.79 -11.63
C PHE A 64 -14.42 -8.29 -11.84
N GLY A 65 -15.22 -7.57 -12.64
CA GLY A 65 -15.00 -6.16 -12.93
C GLY A 65 -15.59 -5.18 -11.92
N LEU A 66 -16.74 -5.47 -11.31
CA LEU A 66 -17.49 -4.51 -10.48
C LEU A 66 -17.72 -4.97 -9.04
N HIS A 67 -17.57 -6.26 -8.73
CA HIS A 67 -17.90 -6.75 -7.39
C HIS A 67 -16.91 -6.21 -6.35
N PRO A 68 -17.36 -5.67 -5.20
CA PRO A 68 -16.49 -5.00 -4.23
C PRO A 68 -15.50 -5.93 -3.51
N LEU A 69 -15.76 -7.24 -3.52
CA LEU A 69 -14.82 -8.27 -3.03
C LEU A 69 -13.79 -8.70 -4.09
N SER A 70 -13.99 -8.37 -5.37
CA SER A 70 -13.02 -8.58 -6.44
C SER A 70 -12.04 -7.40 -6.44
N GLN A 71 -10.95 -7.53 -5.67
CA GLN A 71 -9.98 -6.47 -5.49
C GLN A 71 -8.72 -6.74 -6.30
N VAL A 72 -8.05 -5.68 -6.75
CA VAL A 72 -6.73 -5.78 -7.37
C VAL A 72 -5.77 -6.37 -6.32
N LEU A 73 -5.11 -7.46 -6.68
CA LEU A 73 -4.18 -8.14 -5.78
C LEU A 73 -3.03 -7.20 -5.42
N ASP A 74 -2.97 -6.80 -4.15
CA ASP A 74 -1.84 -6.07 -3.59
C ASP A 74 -0.56 -6.92 -3.62
N ARG A 75 0.38 -6.51 -4.50
CA ARG A 75 1.68 -7.15 -4.74
C ARG A 75 2.84 -6.26 -4.29
N THR A 76 2.62 -5.38 -3.31
CA THR A 76 3.69 -4.54 -2.77
C THR A 76 4.88 -5.38 -2.35
N ASN A 77 4.63 -6.49 -1.65
CA ASN A 77 5.64 -7.49 -1.33
C ASN A 77 5.01 -8.90 -1.13
N PRO A 78 5.83 -9.97 -1.04
CA PRO A 78 5.33 -11.34 -0.94
C PRO A 78 4.43 -11.61 0.27
N LEU A 79 4.73 -11.00 1.42
CA LEU A 79 3.90 -11.10 2.62
C LEU A 79 2.50 -10.52 2.38
N THR A 80 2.44 -9.38 1.69
CA THR A 80 1.18 -8.67 1.42
C THR A 80 0.24 -9.50 0.57
N GLN A 81 0.77 -10.20 -0.44
CA GLN A 81 0.00 -11.11 -1.28
C GLN A 81 -0.66 -12.22 -0.47
N ILE A 82 0.10 -12.88 0.42
CA ILE A 82 -0.44 -13.96 1.26
C ILE A 82 -1.50 -13.41 2.22
N VAL A 83 -1.20 -12.29 2.89
CA VAL A 83 -2.13 -11.73 3.87
C VAL A 83 -3.40 -11.24 3.20
N HIS A 84 -3.33 -10.61 2.03
CA HIS A 84 -4.50 -10.20 1.25
C HIS A 84 -5.37 -11.40 0.88
N GLY A 85 -4.77 -12.50 0.42
CA GLY A 85 -5.49 -13.75 0.12
C GLY A 85 -6.15 -14.41 1.33
N ARG A 86 -5.74 -14.07 2.56
CA ARG A 86 -6.27 -14.61 3.82
C ARG A 86 -7.13 -13.63 4.61
N LYS A 87 -7.61 -12.55 3.98
CA LYS A 87 -8.55 -11.61 4.61
C LYS A 87 -9.97 -12.15 4.58
N SER A 88 -10.67 -11.93 5.68
CA SER A 88 -12.11 -12.10 5.81
C SER A 88 -12.79 -10.74 5.88
N SER A 89 -13.97 -10.61 5.28
CA SER A 89 -14.72 -9.36 5.21
C SER A 89 -16.20 -9.58 5.52
N TYR A 90 -16.77 -8.71 6.34
CA TYR A 90 -18.23 -8.59 6.53
C TYR A 90 -18.89 -7.71 5.48
N LEU A 91 -18.10 -7.02 4.65
CA LEU A 91 -18.60 -6.09 3.63
C LEU A 91 -18.96 -6.82 2.33
N GLY A 92 -19.88 -6.24 1.56
CA GLY A 92 -20.27 -6.72 0.23
C GLY A 92 -21.76 -7.01 0.10
N PRO A 93 -22.23 -7.47 -1.08
CA PRO A 93 -23.63 -7.79 -1.32
C PRO A 93 -24.14 -8.88 -0.35
N GLY A 94 -25.24 -8.59 0.35
CA GLY A 94 -25.78 -9.45 1.43
C GLY A 94 -25.02 -9.37 2.76
N GLY A 95 -23.99 -8.52 2.85
CA GLY A 95 -23.24 -8.23 4.07
C GLY A 95 -23.62 -6.90 4.71
N LEU A 96 -22.69 -6.33 5.48
CA LEU A 96 -22.85 -5.05 6.15
C LEU A 96 -22.17 -3.93 5.36
N THR A 97 -22.53 -2.68 5.65
CA THR A 97 -21.76 -1.52 5.20
C THR A 97 -20.97 -0.96 6.37
N GLY A 98 -19.86 -0.27 6.09
CA GLY A 98 -19.06 0.37 7.13
C GLY A 98 -19.87 1.34 8.00
N ARG A 99 -20.90 2.00 7.45
CA ARG A 99 -21.73 2.95 8.21
C ARG A 99 -22.84 2.27 9.03
N THR A 100 -23.37 1.13 8.55
CA THR A 100 -24.48 0.44 9.23
C THR A 100 -24.03 -0.60 10.25
N ALA A 101 -22.75 -0.98 10.25
CA ALA A 101 -22.24 -2.00 11.16
C ALA A 101 -22.19 -1.51 12.62
N SER A 102 -22.85 -2.26 13.51
CA SER A 102 -22.90 -1.96 14.94
C SER A 102 -21.58 -2.27 15.65
N PHE A 103 -21.35 -1.62 16.79
CA PHE A 103 -20.16 -1.81 17.63
C PHE A 103 -19.94 -3.30 18.00
N ARG A 104 -21.00 -4.00 18.40
CA ARG A 104 -20.94 -5.43 18.78
C ARG A 104 -20.38 -6.35 17.69
N ILE A 105 -20.55 -5.99 16.41
CA ILE A 105 -20.04 -6.79 15.29
C ILE A 105 -18.55 -6.53 15.06
N ARG A 106 -18.10 -5.30 15.36
CA ARG A 106 -16.71 -4.87 15.24
C ARG A 106 -15.84 -5.39 16.40
N ASP A 107 -16.46 -5.64 17.55
CA ASP A 107 -15.77 -6.16 18.73
C ASP A 107 -15.14 -7.54 18.50
N ILE A 108 -14.05 -7.78 19.21
CA ILE A 108 -13.36 -9.07 19.22
C ILE A 108 -14.15 -10.04 20.09
N HIS A 109 -14.92 -10.91 19.44
CA HIS A 109 -15.67 -11.93 20.14
C HIS A 109 -14.74 -13.07 20.62
N PRO A 110 -14.92 -13.64 21.82
CA PRO A 110 -14.07 -14.72 22.32
C PRO A 110 -13.94 -15.92 21.37
N SER A 111 -14.95 -16.20 20.54
CA SER A 111 -14.88 -17.29 19.55
C SER A 111 -13.81 -17.07 18.46
N HIS A 112 -13.31 -15.84 18.27
CA HIS A 112 -12.25 -15.53 17.31
C HIS A 112 -10.92 -16.20 17.64
N TYR A 113 -10.72 -16.58 18.90
CA TYR A 113 -9.49 -17.19 19.40
C TYR A 113 -9.05 -18.40 18.56
N GLY A 114 -7.85 -18.30 17.99
CA GLY A 114 -7.26 -19.32 17.10
C GLY A 114 -7.85 -19.37 15.68
N ARG A 115 -8.82 -18.51 15.35
CA ARG A 115 -9.56 -18.52 14.07
C ARG A 115 -9.41 -17.22 13.28
N ILE A 116 -9.69 -16.08 13.90
CA ILE A 116 -9.52 -14.74 13.35
C ILE A 116 -8.53 -13.99 14.23
N CYS A 117 -7.56 -13.31 13.62
CA CYS A 117 -6.56 -12.57 14.37
C CYS A 117 -7.22 -11.41 15.13
N PRO A 118 -6.95 -11.24 16.44
CA PRO A 118 -7.47 -10.12 17.22
C PRO A 118 -6.71 -8.81 16.95
N ILE A 119 -5.50 -8.88 16.39
CA ILE A 119 -4.65 -7.72 16.14
C ILE A 119 -4.85 -7.17 14.74
N ASP A 120 -4.82 -8.02 13.71
CA ASP A 120 -4.75 -7.59 12.31
C ASP A 120 -6.14 -7.32 11.71
N THR A 121 -6.55 -6.05 11.78
CA THR A 121 -7.79 -5.50 11.21
C THR A 121 -7.50 -4.23 10.40
N SER A 122 -8.45 -3.77 9.59
CA SER A 122 -8.33 -2.48 8.90
C SER A 122 -8.43 -1.30 9.88
N GLU A 123 -7.73 -0.21 9.58
CA GLU A 123 -7.86 1.06 10.31
C GLU A 123 -9.05 1.89 9.77
N GLY A 124 -9.54 2.84 10.54
CA GLY A 124 -10.62 3.77 10.14
C GLY A 124 -12.01 3.15 10.15
N ILE A 125 -12.88 3.56 9.21
CA ILE A 125 -14.31 3.20 9.23
C ILE A 125 -14.59 1.70 9.11
N ASN A 126 -13.65 0.92 8.57
CA ASN A 126 -13.81 -0.52 8.36
C ASN A 126 -13.27 -1.38 9.52
N VAL A 127 -12.81 -0.76 10.62
CA VAL A 127 -12.25 -1.47 11.78
C VAL A 127 -13.19 -2.56 12.31
N GLY A 128 -12.65 -3.75 12.56
CA GLY A 128 -13.40 -4.93 13.01
C GLY A 128 -14.27 -5.60 11.94
N LEU A 129 -14.45 -4.98 10.76
CA LEU A 129 -15.23 -5.56 9.65
C LEU A 129 -14.38 -6.33 8.66
N ILE A 130 -13.10 -5.97 8.55
CA ILE A 130 -12.11 -6.69 7.76
C ILE A 130 -11.04 -7.19 8.73
N GLY A 131 -10.78 -8.49 8.72
CA GLY A 131 -9.80 -9.11 9.61
C GLY A 131 -9.09 -10.27 8.93
N SER A 132 -7.84 -10.51 9.31
CA SER A 132 -7.04 -11.61 8.77
C SER A 132 -7.30 -12.91 9.54
N LEU A 133 -7.32 -14.04 8.83
CA LEU A 133 -7.36 -15.36 9.44
C LEU A 133 -6.06 -15.64 10.20
N THR A 134 -6.13 -16.45 11.25
CA THR A 134 -4.93 -16.94 11.95
C THR A 134 -4.12 -17.91 11.08
N ILE A 135 -2.87 -18.18 11.45
CA ILE A 135 -1.97 -19.07 10.68
C ILE A 135 -2.58 -20.47 10.50
N HIS A 136 -3.11 -21.07 11.56
CA HIS A 136 -3.62 -22.44 11.55
C HIS A 136 -5.14 -22.55 11.38
N ALA A 137 -5.85 -21.44 11.12
CA ALA A 137 -7.26 -21.49 10.80
C ALA A 137 -7.50 -22.30 9.52
N LYS A 138 -8.45 -23.24 9.60
CA LYS A 138 -8.93 -24.04 8.47
C LYS A 138 -10.42 -23.79 8.26
N LEU A 139 -10.86 -23.93 7.02
CA LEU A 139 -12.26 -23.88 6.65
C LEU A 139 -12.80 -25.31 6.62
N GLY A 140 -13.79 -25.60 7.46
CA GLY A 140 -14.49 -26.89 7.50
C GLY A 140 -15.49 -27.04 6.36
N HIS A 141 -16.13 -28.21 6.24
CA HIS A 141 -17.02 -28.57 5.13
C HIS A 141 -18.21 -27.63 4.92
N LEU A 142 -18.71 -26.98 5.98
CA LEU A 142 -19.85 -26.07 5.93
C LEU A 142 -19.43 -24.59 5.99
N GLY A 143 -18.16 -24.28 5.73
CA GLY A 143 -17.64 -22.91 5.87
C GLY A 143 -17.49 -22.45 7.32
N SER A 144 -17.45 -23.37 8.27
CA SER A 144 -17.10 -23.13 9.67
C SER A 144 -15.60 -22.88 9.80
N LEU A 145 -15.21 -21.92 10.63
CA LEU A 145 -13.80 -21.72 10.97
C LEU A 145 -13.37 -22.66 12.11
N GLU A 146 -12.36 -23.46 11.82
CA GLU A 146 -11.80 -24.44 12.74
C GLU A 146 -10.34 -24.12 13.04
N SER A 147 -9.92 -24.51 14.25
CA SER A 147 -8.56 -24.30 14.75
C SER A 147 -8.09 -25.62 15.37
N PRO A 148 -6.88 -26.10 15.04
CA PRO A 148 -6.38 -27.36 15.57
C PRO A 148 -6.01 -27.22 17.06
N PHE A 149 -6.35 -28.21 17.87
CA PHE A 149 -5.90 -28.35 19.27
C PHE A 149 -5.39 -29.77 19.51
N TYR A 150 -4.46 -29.93 20.44
CA TYR A 150 -3.92 -31.22 20.83
C TYR A 150 -4.76 -31.82 21.96
N GLU A 151 -5.19 -33.07 21.81
CA GLU A 151 -5.97 -33.79 22.82
C GLU A 151 -5.04 -34.49 23.81
N ILE A 152 -5.21 -34.22 25.12
CA ILE A 152 -4.36 -34.76 26.18
C ILE A 152 -4.92 -36.09 26.72
N SER A 153 -6.25 -36.26 26.75
CA SER A 153 -6.89 -37.48 27.28
C SER A 153 -8.06 -37.96 26.41
N ALA A 154 -8.07 -39.26 26.08
CA ALA A 154 -9.08 -39.92 25.25
C ALA A 154 -10.33 -40.34 26.06
N ARG A 155 -11.02 -39.39 26.70
CA ARG A 155 -12.33 -39.63 27.35
C ARG A 155 -13.48 -39.07 26.50
N SER A 156 -14.66 -39.67 26.65
CA SER A 156 -15.79 -39.64 25.70
C SER A 156 -16.19 -38.28 25.09
N LYS A 157 -16.51 -38.34 23.79
CA LYS A 157 -16.95 -37.26 22.90
C LYS A 157 -18.34 -36.71 23.29
N LYS A 158 -18.40 -35.61 24.03
CA LYS A 158 -19.55 -34.69 24.02
C LYS A 158 -19.06 -33.24 24.02
N ASP A 159 -19.59 -32.48 23.07
CA ASP A 159 -19.13 -31.18 22.60
C ASP A 159 -19.53 -29.99 23.50
N GLU A 160 -18.84 -28.87 23.28
CA GLU A 160 -19.05 -27.47 23.73
C GLU A 160 -18.35 -26.94 24.99
N TYR A 161 -17.79 -27.80 25.86
CA TYR A 161 -17.19 -27.36 27.13
C TYR A 161 -15.77 -27.90 27.37
N TYR A 162 -14.93 -27.95 26.33
CA TYR A 162 -13.54 -28.36 26.51
C TYR A 162 -12.75 -27.28 27.24
N MET A 163 -12.05 -27.68 28.31
CA MET A 163 -11.03 -26.86 28.98
C MET A 163 -9.78 -26.86 28.09
N ILE A 164 -9.46 -25.70 27.54
CA ILE A 164 -8.33 -25.51 26.62
C ILE A 164 -7.20 -24.81 27.35
N ALA A 165 -6.07 -25.48 27.58
CA ALA A 165 -4.89 -24.84 28.17
C ALA A 165 -4.25 -23.83 27.19
N ALA A 166 -3.93 -22.65 27.71
CA ALA A 166 -3.34 -21.54 26.96
C ALA A 166 -1.80 -21.61 26.83
N GLY A 167 -1.17 -22.75 27.17
CA GLY A 167 0.29 -22.89 27.21
C GLY A 167 0.82 -24.29 26.95
N ASN A 168 2.13 -24.35 26.70
CA ASN A 168 2.90 -25.54 26.34
C ASN A 168 3.85 -26.05 27.44
N CYS A 169 3.91 -25.37 28.59
CA CYS A 169 4.99 -25.46 29.59
C CYS A 169 5.33 -26.89 30.06
N LEU A 170 4.41 -27.85 29.92
CA LEU A 170 4.56 -29.20 30.49
C LEU A 170 5.01 -30.28 29.50
N ALA A 171 5.21 -29.97 28.21
CA ALA A 171 5.68 -30.97 27.25
C ALA A 171 7.18 -31.33 27.41
N LEU A 172 7.99 -30.43 27.97
CA LEU A 172 9.44 -30.63 28.10
C LEU A 172 9.81 -31.49 29.33
N ASN A 173 9.02 -31.43 30.41
CA ASN A 173 9.30 -32.15 31.66
C ASN A 173 8.22 -33.19 31.96
N ARG A 174 8.23 -34.33 31.26
CA ARG A 174 7.31 -35.46 31.54
C ARG A 174 7.45 -36.04 32.96
N GLY A 175 8.54 -35.72 33.67
CA GLY A 175 8.87 -36.25 35.00
C GLY A 175 8.47 -35.37 36.20
N ALA A 176 8.10 -34.10 36.01
CA ALA A 176 7.80 -33.18 37.12
C ALA A 176 6.28 -33.06 37.35
N ARG A 177 5.70 -34.00 38.10
CA ARG A 177 4.29 -33.99 38.54
C ARG A 177 4.11 -33.25 39.87
N GLU A 178 4.67 -32.07 40.02
CA GLU A 178 4.36 -31.21 41.17
C GLU A 178 3.21 -30.27 40.79
N GLU A 179 2.30 -30.01 41.73
CA GLU A 179 1.00 -29.34 41.61
C GLU A 179 0.98 -28.16 40.61
N GLN A 180 0.62 -28.45 39.35
CA GLN A 180 0.68 -27.45 38.28
C GLN A 180 -0.72 -26.99 37.88
N VAL A 181 -1.04 -25.81 38.38
CA VAL A 181 -2.14 -24.97 37.90
C VAL A 181 -1.73 -24.30 36.59
N VAL A 182 -2.57 -24.39 35.57
CA VAL A 182 -2.35 -23.82 34.24
C VAL A 182 -3.52 -22.89 33.89
N PRO A 183 -3.26 -21.72 33.28
CA PRO A 183 -4.33 -20.90 32.72
C PRO A 183 -5.00 -21.67 31.58
N ALA A 184 -6.27 -22.00 31.77
CA ALA A 184 -7.09 -22.64 30.77
C ALA A 184 -8.34 -21.82 30.50
N ARG A 185 -8.78 -21.89 29.26
CA ARG A 185 -10.02 -21.29 28.84
C ARG A 185 -11.16 -22.28 29.04
N TYR A 186 -12.18 -21.86 29.77
CA TYR A 186 -13.43 -22.59 29.96
C TYR A 186 -14.61 -21.63 29.80
N ARG A 187 -15.64 -22.00 29.05
CA ARG A 187 -16.84 -21.16 28.81
C ARG A 187 -16.55 -19.71 28.39
N GLN A 188 -15.48 -19.50 27.61
CA GLN A 188 -15.03 -18.18 27.13
C GLN A 188 -14.34 -17.29 28.18
N GLU A 189 -14.16 -17.78 29.40
CA GLU A 189 -13.38 -17.13 30.46
C GLU A 189 -12.03 -17.84 30.65
N PHE A 190 -11.05 -17.10 31.18
CA PHE A 190 -9.75 -17.66 31.55
C PHE A 190 -9.74 -17.97 33.04
N LEU A 191 -9.54 -19.24 33.37
CA LEU A 191 -9.49 -19.75 34.73
C LEU A 191 -8.15 -20.45 34.95
N THR A 192 -7.63 -20.39 36.17
CA THR A 192 -6.46 -21.16 36.57
C THR A 192 -6.94 -22.51 37.09
N ILE A 193 -6.62 -23.60 36.38
CA ILE A 193 -7.11 -24.95 36.72
C ILE A 193 -5.95 -25.94 36.85
N ALA A 194 -6.17 -27.02 37.61
CA ALA A 194 -5.21 -28.11 37.68
C ALA A 194 -5.04 -28.79 36.31
N TRP A 195 -3.79 -29.13 35.97
CA TRP A 195 -3.45 -29.76 34.68
C TRP A 195 -4.28 -31.01 34.35
N GLU A 196 -4.61 -31.83 35.35
CA GLU A 196 -5.40 -33.05 35.19
C GLU A 196 -6.80 -32.81 34.60
N GLN A 197 -7.33 -31.61 34.79
CA GLN A 197 -8.65 -31.21 34.29
C GLN A 197 -8.59 -30.74 32.84
N VAL A 198 -7.40 -30.43 32.30
CA VAL A 198 -7.22 -29.94 30.93
C VAL A 198 -7.48 -31.08 29.94
N ARG A 199 -8.36 -30.84 28.96
CA ARG A 199 -8.66 -31.81 27.89
C ARG A 199 -7.92 -31.51 26.60
N LEU A 200 -7.89 -30.23 26.22
CA LEU A 200 -7.29 -29.76 24.98
C LEU A 200 -6.16 -28.78 25.30
N ARG A 201 -5.16 -28.74 24.43
CA ARG A 201 -4.06 -27.79 24.51
C ARG A 201 -3.82 -27.11 23.17
N SER A 202 -3.37 -25.87 23.23
CA SER A 202 -2.82 -25.18 22.05
C SER A 202 -1.54 -25.85 21.54
N PHE A 203 -1.24 -25.68 20.25
CA PHE A 203 -0.02 -26.23 19.63
C PHE A 203 1.15 -25.26 19.75
N PHE A 204 0.96 -24.01 19.34
CA PHE A 204 2.00 -23.00 19.26
C PHE A 204 1.48 -21.64 19.73
N PRO A 205 2.33 -20.79 20.34
CA PRO A 205 1.96 -19.41 20.69
C PRO A 205 1.46 -18.59 19.50
N PHE A 206 1.97 -18.85 18.28
CA PHE A 206 1.57 -18.18 17.03
C PHE A 206 0.15 -18.50 16.56
N GLN A 207 -0.47 -19.55 17.08
CA GLN A 207 -1.77 -20.05 16.62
C GLN A 207 -2.88 -18.99 16.66
N TYR A 208 -2.74 -17.98 17.51
CA TYR A 208 -3.74 -16.94 17.74
C TYR A 208 -3.63 -15.75 16.79
N PHE A 209 -2.54 -15.63 16.05
CA PHE A 209 -2.20 -14.43 15.29
C PHE A 209 -2.24 -14.68 13.79
N SER A 210 -2.38 -13.59 13.03
CA SER A 210 -2.19 -13.63 11.58
C SER A 210 -0.69 -13.76 11.26
N ILE A 211 -0.39 -14.02 10.00
CA ILE A 211 0.98 -14.10 9.51
C ILE A 211 1.73 -12.78 9.76
N GLY A 212 1.11 -11.62 9.49
CA GLY A 212 1.73 -10.31 9.66
C GLY A 212 2.11 -10.00 11.12
N ALA A 213 1.22 -10.30 12.06
CA ALA A 213 1.51 -10.14 13.49
C ALA A 213 2.57 -11.14 13.99
N SER A 214 2.59 -12.36 13.44
CA SER A 214 3.51 -13.42 13.88
C SER A 214 4.96 -13.22 13.41
N LEU A 215 5.23 -12.25 12.53
CA LEU A 215 6.57 -11.87 12.09
C LEU A 215 7.23 -10.80 12.99
N ILE A 216 6.52 -10.35 14.03
CA ILE A 216 7.00 -9.38 15.00
C ILE A 216 7.72 -10.15 16.12
N PRO A 217 9.04 -10.00 16.30
CA PRO A 217 9.74 -10.55 17.46
C PRO A 217 9.30 -9.81 18.72
N PHE A 218 9.40 -10.46 19.89
CA PHE A 218 9.07 -9.82 21.17
C PHE A 218 7.69 -9.14 21.20
N ILE A 219 6.68 -9.73 20.55
CA ILE A 219 5.36 -9.11 20.39
C ILE A 219 4.65 -8.91 21.73
N GLU A 220 4.95 -9.76 22.72
CA GLU A 220 4.46 -9.65 24.09
C GLU A 220 4.88 -8.36 24.80
N HIS A 221 5.96 -7.72 24.34
CA HIS A 221 6.48 -6.44 24.84
C HIS A 221 5.93 -5.22 24.09
N ASN A 222 4.94 -5.43 23.22
CA ASN A 222 4.31 -4.37 22.44
C ASN A 222 2.83 -4.23 22.77
N ASP A 223 2.35 -2.99 22.87
CA ASP A 223 0.92 -2.71 22.87
C ASP A 223 0.24 -3.27 21.60
N ALA A 224 -1.00 -3.75 21.76
CA ALA A 224 -1.75 -4.38 20.68
C ALA A 224 -1.99 -3.45 19.49
N ASN A 225 -2.23 -2.15 19.74
CA ASN A 225 -2.44 -1.18 18.66
C ASN A 225 -1.14 -0.95 17.87
N ARG A 226 0.02 -1.00 18.53
CA ARG A 226 1.33 -0.91 17.86
C ARG A 226 1.67 -2.18 17.09
N ALA A 227 1.29 -3.34 17.60
CA ALA A 227 1.41 -4.60 16.84
C ALA A 227 0.52 -4.60 15.57
N LEU A 228 -0.70 -4.04 15.65
CA LEU A 228 -1.56 -3.83 14.47
C LEU A 228 -0.87 -2.95 13.43
N MET A 229 -0.38 -1.78 13.86
CA MET A 229 0.37 -0.86 13.00
C MET A 229 1.59 -1.53 12.37
N SER A 230 2.30 -2.36 13.13
CA SER A 230 3.46 -3.13 12.64
C SER A 230 3.10 -4.12 11.54
N SER A 231 2.02 -4.88 11.71
CA SER A 231 1.49 -5.78 10.69
C SER A 231 1.12 -5.01 9.42
N ASN A 232 0.50 -3.84 9.56
CA ASN A 232 0.20 -2.94 8.44
C ASN A 232 1.45 -2.41 7.73
N MET A 233 2.45 -1.95 8.48
CA MET A 233 3.68 -1.37 7.94
C MET A 233 4.52 -2.41 7.20
N GLN A 234 4.58 -3.66 7.69
CA GLN A 234 5.25 -4.75 6.97
C GLN A 234 4.61 -5.02 5.59
N ARG A 235 3.29 -4.87 5.46
CA ARG A 235 2.62 -4.96 4.15
C ARG A 235 2.94 -3.79 3.20
N GLN A 236 3.25 -2.64 3.77
CA GLN A 236 3.62 -1.44 3.02
C GLN A 236 5.10 -1.39 2.65
N ALA A 237 5.90 -2.37 3.07
CA ALA A 237 7.34 -2.38 2.84
C ALA A 237 7.67 -2.63 1.37
N VAL A 238 8.48 -1.76 0.77
CA VAL A 238 8.91 -1.87 -0.63
C VAL A 238 10.13 -2.78 -0.73
N PRO A 239 10.17 -3.72 -1.68
CA PRO A 239 11.36 -4.51 -1.96
C PRO A 239 12.55 -3.62 -2.35
N LEU A 240 13.67 -3.82 -1.67
CA LEU A 240 14.90 -3.08 -1.91
C LEU A 240 15.78 -3.79 -2.95
N ALA A 241 16.65 -3.03 -3.62
CA ALA A 241 17.62 -3.55 -4.57
C ALA A 241 18.60 -4.52 -3.88
N ARG A 242 19.06 -4.16 -2.69
CA ARG A 242 19.82 -5.00 -1.77
C ARG A 242 18.92 -5.28 -0.58
N SER A 243 18.68 -6.55 -0.25
CA SER A 243 17.86 -6.90 0.90
C SER A 243 18.59 -7.88 1.79
N GLU A 244 18.57 -7.61 3.09
CA GLU A 244 19.27 -8.41 4.09
C GLU A 244 18.32 -9.25 4.92
N LYS A 245 18.85 -10.34 5.50
CA LYS A 245 18.09 -11.15 6.46
C LYS A 245 18.06 -10.44 7.80
N CYS A 246 16.93 -10.50 8.51
CA CYS A 246 16.88 -10.05 9.89
C CYS A 246 17.79 -10.91 10.78
N ILE A 247 18.47 -10.28 11.75
CA ILE A 247 19.31 -10.98 12.73
C ILE A 247 18.42 -11.68 13.76
N VAL A 248 17.43 -10.96 14.26
CA VAL A 248 16.41 -11.47 15.16
C VAL A 248 15.17 -11.76 14.32
N GLY A 249 14.70 -12.99 14.27
CA GLY A 249 13.49 -13.37 13.53
C GLY A 249 12.56 -14.26 14.36
N THR A 250 11.35 -14.52 13.87
CA THR A 250 10.42 -15.44 14.54
C THR A 250 10.52 -16.87 14.00
N GLY A 251 11.20 -17.05 12.87
CA GLY A 251 11.38 -18.32 12.17
C GLY A 251 10.31 -18.61 11.12
N LEU A 252 9.30 -17.74 11.00
CA LEU A 252 8.23 -17.85 10.00
C LEU A 252 8.63 -17.18 8.66
N GLU A 253 9.68 -16.36 8.63
CA GLU A 253 10.12 -15.61 7.45
C GLU A 253 10.38 -16.52 6.25
N ARG A 254 11.05 -17.66 6.48
CA ARG A 254 11.33 -18.65 5.44
C ARG A 254 10.04 -19.30 4.91
N GLN A 255 9.11 -19.63 5.80
CA GLN A 255 7.85 -20.27 5.42
C GLN A 255 6.99 -19.30 4.61
N VAL A 256 6.89 -18.04 5.05
CA VAL A 256 6.17 -16.97 4.32
C VAL A 256 6.78 -16.76 2.94
N ALA A 257 8.10 -16.78 2.82
CA ALA A 257 8.77 -16.70 1.53
C ALA A 257 8.36 -17.87 0.62
N LEU A 258 8.40 -19.12 1.10
CA LEU A 258 8.02 -20.29 0.31
C LEU A 258 6.54 -20.28 -0.09
N ASP A 259 5.64 -20.04 0.88
CA ASP A 259 4.19 -20.06 0.67
C ASP A 259 3.69 -18.94 -0.24
N SER A 260 4.49 -17.89 -0.44
CA SER A 260 4.14 -16.79 -1.34
C SER A 260 4.21 -17.20 -2.82
N GLY A 261 4.85 -18.32 -3.14
CA GLY A 261 5.06 -18.78 -4.53
C GLY A 261 6.02 -17.89 -5.32
N VAL A 262 6.75 -17.02 -4.63
CA VAL A 262 7.70 -16.06 -5.20
C VAL A 262 9.09 -16.67 -5.45
N PRO A 263 9.72 -17.40 -4.51
CA PRO A 263 11.00 -18.04 -4.78
C PRO A 263 10.81 -19.21 -5.74
N ALA A 264 11.77 -19.41 -6.65
CA ALA A 264 11.84 -20.62 -7.45
C ALA A 264 12.24 -21.80 -6.55
N ILE A 265 11.43 -22.86 -6.54
CA ILE A 265 11.65 -24.08 -5.77
C ILE A 265 11.95 -25.21 -6.75
N ALA A 266 12.99 -26.00 -6.48
CA ALA A 266 13.26 -27.23 -7.22
C ALA A 266 12.28 -28.31 -6.75
N GLU A 267 11.46 -28.84 -7.67
CA GLU A 267 10.48 -29.91 -7.38
C GLU A 267 11.14 -31.28 -7.19
N HIS A 268 12.27 -31.50 -7.86
CA HIS A 268 13.01 -32.74 -7.85
C HIS A 268 14.48 -32.51 -7.49
N GLU A 269 15.08 -33.53 -6.88
CA GLU A 269 16.52 -33.56 -6.65
C GLU A 269 17.26 -33.60 -7.99
N GLY A 270 18.32 -32.80 -8.11
CA GLY A 270 19.09 -32.71 -9.33
C GLY A 270 20.33 -31.83 -9.17
N LYS A 271 21.26 -31.98 -10.11
CA LYS A 271 22.47 -31.17 -10.20
C LYS A 271 22.22 -29.98 -11.11
N ILE A 272 22.64 -28.79 -10.68
CA ILE A 272 22.62 -27.60 -11.52
C ILE A 272 23.69 -27.76 -12.60
N ILE A 273 23.28 -27.74 -13.88
CA ILE A 273 24.19 -27.79 -15.03
C ILE A 273 24.54 -26.37 -15.48
N TYR A 274 23.55 -25.49 -15.49
CA TYR A 274 23.68 -24.15 -16.06
C TYR A 274 22.86 -23.14 -15.28
N THR A 275 23.43 -21.96 -15.07
CA THR A 275 22.78 -20.83 -14.39
C THR A 275 22.95 -19.58 -15.23
N ASP A 276 21.83 -18.91 -15.49
CA ASP A 276 21.75 -17.64 -16.19
C ASP A 276 20.84 -16.68 -15.43
N ILE A 277 20.79 -15.42 -15.87
CA ILE A 277 19.87 -14.41 -15.36
C ILE A 277 18.41 -14.79 -15.67
N ASP A 278 18.16 -15.44 -16.81
CA ASP A 278 16.81 -15.78 -17.29
C ASP A 278 16.35 -17.18 -16.88
N LYS A 279 17.27 -18.13 -16.63
CA LYS A 279 16.92 -19.52 -16.34
C LYS A 279 17.99 -20.29 -15.57
N ILE A 280 17.56 -21.32 -14.85
CA ILE A 280 18.41 -22.34 -14.22
C ILE A 280 18.08 -23.69 -14.83
N ILE A 281 19.09 -24.43 -15.28
CA ILE A 281 18.92 -25.79 -15.81
C ILE A 281 19.42 -26.79 -14.79
N LEU A 282 18.52 -27.68 -14.37
CA LEU A 282 18.76 -28.79 -13.46
C LEU A 282 18.74 -30.11 -14.24
N SER A 283 19.58 -31.07 -13.87
CA SER A 283 19.48 -32.46 -14.31
C SER A 283 19.27 -33.39 -13.12
N GLY A 284 18.21 -34.19 -13.20
CA GLY A 284 17.86 -35.19 -12.20
C GLY A 284 17.12 -36.35 -12.88
N ASN A 285 17.36 -37.59 -12.45
CA ASN A 285 16.72 -38.81 -12.98
C ASN A 285 16.77 -38.97 -14.51
N GLY A 286 17.85 -38.53 -15.17
CA GLY A 286 18.02 -38.63 -16.63
C GLY A 286 17.29 -37.55 -17.45
N TYR A 287 16.56 -36.64 -16.80
CA TYR A 287 15.89 -35.51 -17.47
C TYR A 287 16.52 -34.18 -17.10
N THR A 288 16.46 -33.23 -18.02
CA THR A 288 16.87 -31.83 -17.81
C THR A 288 15.64 -30.95 -17.66
N VAL A 289 15.52 -30.27 -16.52
CA VAL A 289 14.43 -29.33 -16.22
C VAL A 289 14.98 -27.90 -16.30
N SER A 290 14.35 -27.05 -17.11
CA SER A 290 14.66 -25.62 -17.19
C SER A 290 13.68 -24.83 -16.34
N ILE A 291 14.16 -24.20 -15.27
CA ILE A 291 13.39 -23.31 -14.41
C ILE A 291 13.58 -21.87 -14.91
N PRO A 292 12.55 -21.21 -15.46
CA PRO A 292 12.64 -19.80 -15.82
C PRO A 292 12.69 -18.93 -14.55
N LEU A 293 13.61 -17.97 -14.52
CA LEU A 293 13.73 -17.00 -13.44
C LEU A 293 12.97 -15.72 -13.80
N VAL A 294 12.02 -15.35 -12.95
CA VAL A 294 11.42 -14.01 -13.00
C VAL A 294 12.29 -13.10 -12.13
N ILE A 295 13.13 -12.30 -12.78
CA ILE A 295 14.29 -11.55 -12.24
C ILE A 295 14.01 -10.66 -10.99
N TRP A 296 12.77 -10.45 -10.57
CA TRP A 296 12.43 -9.25 -9.78
C TRP A 296 11.94 -9.46 -8.35
N TRP A 297 11.93 -10.69 -7.83
CA TRP A 297 11.31 -10.92 -6.53
C TRP A 297 12.27 -11.45 -5.46
N ARG A 298 12.59 -10.58 -4.49
CA ARG A 298 13.28 -10.94 -3.25
C ARG A 298 12.29 -10.88 -2.09
N THR A 299 12.32 -11.89 -1.22
CA THR A 299 11.40 -12.07 -0.09
C THR A 299 11.82 -11.31 1.17
N ARG A 300 12.96 -10.62 1.13
CA ARG A 300 13.52 -9.84 2.24
C ARG A 300 13.14 -8.37 2.08
N LEU A 301 12.51 -7.82 3.12
CA LEU A 301 11.78 -6.54 3.07
C LEU A 301 12.54 -5.33 3.62
N GLY A 302 13.68 -5.55 4.28
CA GLY A 302 14.37 -4.51 5.04
C GLY A 302 15.87 -4.70 5.10
N GLN A 303 16.48 -3.87 5.95
CA GLN A 303 17.92 -3.82 6.16
C GLN A 303 18.23 -3.73 7.66
N LYS A 304 19.45 -4.12 8.02
CA LYS A 304 20.00 -3.99 9.38
C LYS A 304 21.08 -2.89 9.39
N HIS A 305 20.96 -1.93 10.30
CA HIS A 305 21.88 -0.80 10.40
C HIS A 305 22.23 -0.47 11.84
N ILE A 306 23.38 0.15 12.04
CA ILE A 306 23.74 0.66 13.36
C ILE A 306 22.82 1.84 13.65
N SER A 307 21.99 1.69 14.67
CA SER A 307 21.05 2.71 15.11
C SER A 307 21.28 3.07 16.56
N SER A 308 21.06 4.34 16.91
CA SER A 308 21.11 4.82 18.29
C SER A 308 19.79 5.49 18.69
N LEU A 309 19.46 5.42 19.98
CA LEU A 309 18.26 6.05 20.54
C LEU A 309 18.63 7.21 21.47
N TYR A 310 18.70 8.43 20.95
CA TYR A 310 18.88 9.66 21.73
C TYR A 310 18.27 10.86 20.99
N ALA A 311 18.03 11.98 21.68
CA ALA A 311 17.49 13.19 21.05
C ALA A 311 18.61 14.05 20.45
N MET A 312 18.45 14.51 19.20
CA MET A 312 19.46 15.31 18.50
C MET A 312 18.86 16.59 17.92
N GLU A 313 19.13 17.73 18.56
CA GLU A 313 18.86 19.10 18.08
C GLU A 313 17.44 19.32 17.49
N GLY A 314 16.45 18.54 17.91
CA GLY A 314 15.09 18.57 17.36
C GLY A 314 14.94 17.94 15.97
N TYR A 315 16.01 17.47 15.32
CA TYR A 315 15.91 16.79 14.02
C TYR A 315 15.15 15.47 14.11
N ASN A 316 15.13 14.82 15.27
CA ASN A 316 14.32 13.65 15.52
C ASN A 316 13.13 13.95 16.45
N PHE A 317 12.58 15.17 16.39
CA PHE A 317 11.36 15.50 17.12
C PHE A 317 10.19 14.59 16.74
N GLU A 318 9.44 14.12 17.74
CA GLU A 318 8.35 13.14 17.59
C GLU A 318 8.74 11.88 16.81
N ASP A 319 8.30 11.81 15.55
CA ASP A 319 8.47 10.68 14.63
C ASP A 319 9.47 10.98 13.51
N ALA A 320 10.22 12.07 13.62
CA ALA A 320 11.30 12.34 12.71
C ALA A 320 12.48 11.41 12.98
N VAL A 321 13.14 10.97 11.90
CA VAL A 321 14.32 10.10 11.94
C VAL A 321 15.45 10.77 11.18
N LEU A 322 16.61 10.76 11.80
CA LEU A 322 17.85 11.22 11.20
C LEU A 322 18.58 10.05 10.56
N ILE A 323 19.14 10.26 9.37
CA ILE A 323 19.92 9.22 8.68
C ILE A 323 21.29 9.73 8.27
N SER A 324 22.26 8.82 8.21
CA SER A 324 23.58 9.07 7.66
C SER A 324 23.56 9.11 6.14
N GLU A 325 24.31 10.04 5.55
CA GLU A 325 24.57 10.13 4.11
C GLU A 325 25.20 8.85 3.55
N ARG A 326 25.86 8.05 4.41
CA ARG A 326 26.36 6.71 4.06
C ARG A 326 25.29 5.84 3.43
N LEU A 327 24.09 5.83 3.99
CA LEU A 327 22.98 4.97 3.53
C LEU A 327 22.51 5.33 2.13
N VAL A 328 22.69 6.59 1.72
CA VAL A 328 22.37 7.08 0.37
C VAL A 328 23.47 6.66 -0.60
N TYR A 329 24.74 6.95 -0.28
CA TYR A 329 25.88 6.60 -1.14
C TYR A 329 26.03 5.10 -1.39
N GLU A 330 25.77 4.26 -0.37
CA GLU A 330 25.91 2.80 -0.48
C GLU A 330 24.68 2.12 -1.10
N ASP A 331 23.69 2.89 -1.58
CA ASP A 331 22.48 2.39 -2.24
C ASP A 331 21.68 1.39 -1.38
N VAL A 332 21.74 1.57 -0.05
CA VAL A 332 21.19 0.62 0.92
C VAL A 332 19.66 0.54 0.85
N TYR A 333 19.02 1.72 0.83
CA TYR A 333 17.56 1.87 0.80
C TYR A 333 17.04 2.27 -0.59
N THR A 334 17.68 1.75 -1.62
CA THR A 334 17.30 1.98 -3.01
C THR A 334 16.26 0.95 -3.45
N SER A 335 15.17 1.41 -4.07
CA SER A 335 14.11 0.57 -4.64
C SER A 335 13.92 0.85 -6.13
N PHE A 336 13.42 -0.14 -6.87
CA PHE A 336 13.11 -0.03 -8.28
C PHE A 336 11.59 0.05 -8.49
N HIS A 337 11.14 1.06 -9.22
CA HIS A 337 9.72 1.26 -9.52
C HIS A 337 9.51 1.25 -11.02
N ILE A 338 8.59 0.42 -11.50
CA ILE A 338 8.23 0.37 -12.91
C ILE A 338 6.89 1.07 -13.08
N ARG A 339 6.86 2.14 -13.86
CA ARG A 339 5.61 2.83 -14.22
C ARG A 339 5.22 2.46 -15.65
N LYS A 340 3.93 2.13 -15.81
CA LYS A 340 3.30 1.87 -17.10
C LYS A 340 2.60 3.14 -17.58
N TYR A 341 2.94 3.59 -18.77
CA TYR A 341 2.24 4.64 -19.49
C TYR A 341 1.57 4.03 -20.72
N GLU A 342 0.32 4.41 -21.00
CA GLU A 342 -0.48 3.82 -22.07
C GLU A 342 -1.19 4.92 -22.86
N ILE A 343 -1.17 4.82 -24.17
CA ILE A 343 -1.97 5.65 -25.08
C ILE A 343 -2.68 4.75 -26.09
N GLN A 344 -3.89 5.15 -26.46
CA GLN A 344 -4.69 4.48 -27.47
C GLN A 344 -4.93 5.42 -28.66
N THR A 345 -5.00 4.85 -29.86
CA THR A 345 -5.43 5.57 -31.06
C THR A 345 -6.92 5.38 -31.28
N HIS A 346 -7.61 6.47 -31.58
CA HIS A 346 -9.02 6.49 -31.88
C HIS A 346 -9.28 7.06 -33.27
N VAL A 347 -10.42 6.69 -33.84
CA VAL A 347 -10.93 7.34 -35.06
C VAL A 347 -11.82 8.49 -34.62
N THR A 348 -11.41 9.71 -34.92
CA THR A 348 -12.25 10.89 -34.70
C THR A 348 -13.16 11.10 -35.92
N SER A 349 -14.19 11.95 -35.77
CA SER A 349 -15.03 12.37 -36.90
C SER A 349 -14.24 13.05 -38.02
N GLN A 350 -13.03 13.56 -37.73
CA GLN A 350 -12.14 14.26 -38.65
C GLN A 350 -11.08 13.36 -39.29
N GLY A 351 -11.02 12.09 -38.89
CA GLY A 351 -10.06 11.12 -39.37
C GLY A 351 -9.39 10.30 -38.25
N PRO A 352 -8.62 9.28 -38.63
CA PRO A 352 -7.86 8.47 -37.69
C PRO A 352 -6.68 9.23 -37.09
N GLU A 353 -6.46 9.07 -35.78
CA GLU A 353 -5.25 9.56 -35.12
C GLU A 353 -4.03 8.74 -35.59
N ARG A 354 -2.93 9.44 -35.86
CA ARG A 354 -1.70 8.83 -36.40
C ARG A 354 -0.57 8.90 -35.37
N ILE A 355 0.19 7.83 -35.26
CA ILE A 355 1.44 7.78 -34.49
C ILE A 355 2.57 8.10 -35.46
N THR A 356 3.39 9.10 -35.15
CA THR A 356 4.48 9.57 -36.01
C THR A 356 5.55 10.31 -35.19
N ASN A 357 6.78 10.32 -35.69
CA ASN A 357 7.87 11.13 -35.15
C ASN A 357 7.91 12.54 -35.77
N GLU A 358 7.25 12.77 -36.90
CA GLU A 358 7.20 14.07 -37.58
C GLU A 358 6.12 14.96 -36.95
N ILE A 359 6.51 15.76 -35.96
CA ILE A 359 5.61 16.70 -35.29
C ILE A 359 6.07 18.14 -35.56
N PRO A 360 5.34 18.92 -36.39
CA PRO A 360 5.85 20.15 -36.98
C PRO A 360 6.07 21.30 -35.98
N HIS A 361 5.43 21.27 -34.81
CA HIS A 361 5.46 22.37 -33.83
C HIS A 361 6.45 22.15 -32.67
N LEU A 362 7.17 21.02 -32.69
CA LEU A 362 8.04 20.64 -31.58
C LEU A 362 9.52 20.76 -31.95
N GLU A 363 10.31 21.14 -30.97
CA GLU A 363 11.77 21.19 -31.11
C GLU A 363 12.35 19.77 -31.30
N ALA A 364 13.38 19.67 -32.15
CA ALA A 364 14.07 18.41 -32.42
C ALA A 364 14.63 17.73 -31.15
N HIS A 365 14.95 18.50 -30.11
CA HIS A 365 15.42 17.99 -28.82
C HIS A 365 14.41 17.04 -28.16
N LEU A 366 13.10 17.36 -28.21
CA LEU A 366 12.05 16.56 -27.58
C LEU A 366 11.77 15.26 -28.34
N LEU A 367 12.13 15.23 -29.62
CA LEU A 367 11.92 14.10 -30.53
C LEU A 367 13.11 13.14 -30.58
N ARG A 368 14.25 13.50 -29.97
CA ARG A 368 15.52 12.73 -30.02
C ARG A 368 15.41 11.27 -29.57
N ASN A 369 14.47 10.99 -28.68
CA ASN A 369 14.29 9.67 -28.07
C ASN A 369 13.30 8.80 -28.86
N LEU A 370 12.63 9.32 -29.88
CA LEU A 370 11.65 8.60 -30.70
C LEU A 370 12.30 7.84 -31.85
N ASP A 371 11.74 6.69 -32.18
CA ASP A 371 12.09 5.91 -33.35
C ASP A 371 11.43 6.47 -34.64
N LYS A 372 11.61 5.77 -35.76
CA LYS A 372 10.99 6.14 -37.06
C LYS A 372 9.46 6.09 -37.05
N ASN A 373 8.86 5.36 -36.11
CA ASN A 373 7.41 5.23 -36.00
C ASN A 373 6.81 6.29 -35.06
N GLY A 374 7.63 7.04 -34.31
CA GLY A 374 7.16 7.97 -33.29
C GLY A 374 7.02 7.38 -31.90
N ILE A 375 7.70 6.27 -31.61
CA ILE A 375 7.67 5.58 -30.32
C ILE A 375 9.03 5.68 -29.65
N VAL A 376 9.08 5.91 -28.34
CA VAL A 376 10.34 5.98 -27.60
C VAL A 376 11.18 4.70 -27.76
N MET A 377 12.47 4.88 -28.03
CA MET A 377 13.41 3.78 -28.20
C MET A 377 13.71 3.07 -26.88
N LEU A 378 13.81 1.74 -26.92
CA LEU A 378 14.19 0.91 -25.77
C LEU A 378 15.58 1.32 -25.23
N GLY A 379 15.70 1.40 -23.91
CA GLY A 379 16.95 1.77 -23.24
C GLY A 379 17.20 3.28 -23.15
N SER A 380 16.37 4.12 -23.79
CA SER A 380 16.48 5.58 -23.70
C SER A 380 16.29 6.08 -22.28
N TRP A 381 17.05 7.12 -21.91
CA TRP A 381 16.83 7.88 -20.70
C TRP A 381 15.83 8.99 -20.99
N VAL A 382 14.75 9.05 -20.21
CA VAL A 382 13.66 10.01 -20.39
C VAL A 382 13.45 10.83 -19.13
N GLU A 383 13.21 12.11 -19.32
CA GLU A 383 12.97 13.10 -18.26
C GLU A 383 11.59 13.73 -18.39
N THR A 384 11.22 14.53 -17.39
CA THR A 384 9.92 15.20 -17.35
C THR A 384 9.74 16.08 -18.59
N GLY A 385 8.61 15.92 -19.29
CA GLY A 385 8.30 16.66 -20.51
C GLY A 385 8.77 15.98 -21.80
N ASP A 386 9.66 14.98 -21.74
CA ASP A 386 10.04 14.20 -22.91
C ASP A 386 8.84 13.47 -23.51
N ILE A 387 8.84 13.32 -24.82
CA ILE A 387 7.78 12.63 -25.56
C ILE A 387 8.07 11.14 -25.57
N LEU A 388 7.12 10.37 -25.04
CA LEU A 388 7.17 8.92 -25.07
C LEU A 388 6.59 8.37 -26.36
N ILE A 389 5.51 8.99 -26.84
CA ILE A 389 4.80 8.58 -28.05
C ILE A 389 4.31 9.83 -28.78
N GLY A 390 4.77 9.99 -30.02
CA GLY A 390 4.32 11.02 -30.93
C GLY A 390 2.95 10.66 -31.51
N LYS A 391 1.94 11.49 -31.24
CA LYS A 391 0.56 11.28 -31.68
C LYS A 391 -0.03 12.58 -32.22
N LEU A 392 -0.63 12.48 -33.40
CA LEU A 392 -1.31 13.57 -34.09
C LEU A 392 -2.79 13.25 -34.26
N THR A 393 -3.64 14.18 -33.82
CA THR A 393 -5.08 14.13 -34.04
C THR A 393 -5.44 15.09 -35.17
N PRO A 394 -6.13 14.62 -36.24
CA PRO A 394 -6.52 15.49 -37.34
C PRO A 394 -7.52 16.56 -36.89
N GLN A 395 -7.35 17.80 -37.36
CA GLN A 395 -8.22 18.93 -37.06
C GLN A 395 -8.76 19.53 -38.36
N LEU A 396 -10.03 19.95 -38.36
CA LEU A 396 -10.63 20.68 -39.47
C LEU A 396 -9.88 22.01 -39.66
N ALA A 397 -9.21 22.16 -40.79
CA ALA A 397 -8.65 23.43 -41.25
C ALA A 397 -9.80 24.32 -41.78
N LYS A 398 -10.67 24.80 -40.88
CA LYS A 398 -11.59 25.89 -41.19
C LYS A 398 -11.02 27.17 -40.58
N GLU A 399 -10.62 28.13 -41.41
CA GLU A 399 -10.17 29.44 -40.95
C GLU A 399 -11.19 30.06 -39.99
N SER A 400 -12.49 29.81 -40.22
CA SER A 400 -13.62 30.29 -39.40
C SER A 400 -13.57 29.88 -37.92
N SER A 401 -12.86 28.82 -37.53
CA SER A 401 -12.81 28.36 -36.13
C SER A 401 -11.76 29.09 -35.27
N TYR A 402 -10.82 29.79 -35.90
CA TYR A 402 -9.81 30.57 -35.17
C TYR A 402 -10.32 31.97 -34.89
N ALA A 403 -9.96 32.49 -33.71
CA ALA A 403 -10.23 33.86 -33.32
C ALA A 403 -9.61 34.83 -34.34
N PRO A 404 -10.25 35.97 -34.65
CA PRO A 404 -9.71 36.97 -35.59
C PRO A 404 -8.27 37.38 -35.26
N GLU A 405 -7.94 37.48 -33.98
CA GLU A 405 -6.62 37.83 -33.46
C GLU A 405 -5.56 36.79 -33.86
N ASP A 406 -5.86 35.50 -33.72
CA ASP A 406 -4.98 34.40 -34.12
C ASP A 406 -4.74 34.38 -35.63
N ARG A 407 -5.75 34.74 -36.43
CA ARG A 407 -5.60 34.82 -37.89
C ARG A 407 -4.67 35.95 -38.29
N LEU A 408 -4.80 37.12 -37.66
CA LEU A 408 -3.91 38.25 -37.90
C LEU A 408 -2.47 37.89 -37.53
N LEU A 409 -2.26 37.29 -36.36
CA LEU A 409 -0.93 36.85 -35.89
C LEU A 409 -0.28 35.88 -36.88
N ARG A 410 -1.04 34.91 -37.39
CA ARG A 410 -0.54 33.96 -38.40
C ARG A 410 -0.23 34.62 -39.74
N ALA A 411 -1.06 35.57 -40.18
CA ALA A 411 -0.82 36.33 -41.41
C ALA A 411 0.47 37.17 -41.31
N ILE A 412 0.74 37.76 -40.15
CA ILE A 412 1.97 38.53 -39.88
C ILE A 412 3.19 37.61 -39.83
N LEU A 413 3.09 36.47 -39.13
CA LEU A 413 4.21 35.54 -38.92
C LEU A 413 4.42 34.53 -40.06
N GLY A 414 3.53 34.51 -41.07
CA GLY A 414 3.60 33.56 -42.19
C GLY A 414 3.40 32.09 -41.79
N ILE A 415 2.77 31.82 -40.64
CA ILE A 415 2.63 30.46 -40.10
C ILE A 415 1.47 29.74 -40.80
N GLN A 416 1.78 28.66 -41.53
CA GLN A 416 0.76 27.84 -42.19
C GLN A 416 -0.16 27.13 -41.19
N VAL A 417 -1.43 26.96 -41.56
CA VAL A 417 -2.42 26.25 -40.74
C VAL A 417 -2.08 24.76 -40.69
N SER A 418 -1.65 24.27 -39.54
CA SER A 418 -1.45 22.83 -39.36
C SER A 418 -2.78 22.08 -39.40
N THR A 419 -2.85 21.04 -40.23
CA THR A 419 -4.02 20.15 -40.37
C THR A 419 -4.18 19.16 -39.22
N SER A 420 -3.23 19.11 -38.29
CA SER A 420 -3.20 18.19 -37.16
C SER A 420 -2.79 18.89 -35.86
N LYS A 421 -3.45 18.51 -34.77
CA LYS A 421 -3.12 18.92 -33.40
C LYS A 421 -2.25 17.86 -32.73
N GLU A 422 -1.25 18.30 -31.97
CA GLU A 422 -0.42 17.43 -31.13
C GLU A 422 -1.23 16.87 -29.95
N THR A 423 -1.27 15.54 -29.82
CA THR A 423 -1.88 14.82 -28.68
C THR A 423 -0.92 13.75 -28.14
N CYS A 424 0.38 14.08 -28.13
CA CYS A 424 1.45 13.19 -27.74
C CYS A 424 1.38 12.77 -26.27
N LEU A 425 1.87 11.56 -26.00
CA LEU A 425 2.09 11.10 -24.63
C LEU A 425 3.41 11.66 -24.13
N LYS A 426 3.36 12.63 -23.22
CA LYS A 426 4.52 13.21 -22.54
C LYS A 426 4.73 12.58 -21.18
N LEU A 427 5.98 12.48 -20.74
CA LEU A 427 6.27 12.04 -19.38
C LEU A 427 5.80 13.12 -18.39
N PRO A 428 4.91 12.79 -17.44
CA PRO A 428 4.37 13.78 -16.50
C PRO A 428 5.45 14.29 -15.54
N THR A 429 5.14 15.42 -14.90
CA THR A 429 6.02 16.08 -13.93
C THR A 429 6.48 15.15 -12.81
N GLY A 430 7.79 15.16 -12.54
CA GLY A 430 8.42 14.30 -11.52
C GLY A 430 8.76 12.89 -12.03
N GLY A 431 8.37 12.55 -13.26
CA GLY A 431 8.81 11.33 -13.94
C GLY A 431 10.25 11.47 -14.46
N ARG A 432 11.08 10.47 -14.18
CA ARG A 432 12.37 10.25 -14.85
C ARG A 432 12.74 8.77 -14.79
N GLY A 433 13.46 8.27 -15.78
CA GLY A 433 13.96 6.89 -15.72
C GLY A 433 14.38 6.35 -17.08
N ARG A 434 14.60 5.03 -17.11
CA ARG A 434 15.02 4.32 -18.33
C ARG A 434 13.87 3.52 -18.90
N VAL A 435 13.67 3.59 -20.22
CA VAL A 435 12.67 2.77 -20.92
C VAL A 435 13.15 1.32 -20.94
N ILE A 436 12.38 0.41 -20.35
CA ILE A 436 12.74 -1.02 -20.26
C ILE A 436 11.98 -1.91 -21.24
N ASP A 437 10.73 -1.59 -21.53
CA ASP A 437 9.86 -2.39 -22.38
C ASP A 437 8.85 -1.47 -23.08
N VAL A 438 8.54 -1.78 -24.33
CA VAL A 438 7.57 -1.08 -25.16
C VAL A 438 6.75 -2.13 -25.88
N ARG A 439 5.44 -2.14 -25.63
CA ARG A 439 4.50 -3.10 -26.23
C ARG A 439 3.51 -2.38 -27.10
N TRP A 440 3.54 -2.70 -28.38
CA TRP A 440 2.53 -2.25 -29.35
C TRP A 440 1.54 -3.39 -29.58
N ILE A 441 0.29 -3.16 -29.16
CA ILE A 441 -0.79 -4.13 -29.24
C ILE A 441 -1.81 -3.63 -30.26
N GLN A 442 -1.92 -4.36 -31.37
CA GLN A 442 -2.98 -4.18 -32.35
C GLN A 442 -4.08 -5.21 -32.08
N LYS A 443 -5.29 -4.75 -31.74
CA LYS A 443 -6.44 -5.66 -31.62
C LYS A 443 -6.86 -6.11 -33.01
N LYS A 444 -6.70 -7.39 -33.37
CA LYS A 444 -7.24 -7.94 -34.62
C LYS A 444 -8.77 -8.06 -34.49
N GLY A 445 -9.50 -7.00 -34.85
CA GLY A 445 -10.95 -7.01 -35.06
C GLY A 445 -11.29 -7.00 -36.55
N GLY A 446 -12.46 -7.53 -36.92
CA GLY A 446 -12.96 -7.59 -38.30
C GLY A 446 -13.41 -6.24 -38.89
N SER A 447 -13.15 -5.12 -38.23
CA SER A 447 -13.41 -3.77 -38.73
C SER A 447 -12.22 -3.22 -39.52
N SER A 448 -12.47 -2.32 -40.47
CA SER A 448 -11.43 -1.71 -41.33
C SER A 448 -10.39 -0.87 -40.57
N TYR A 449 -10.68 -0.51 -39.31
CA TYR A 449 -9.74 0.16 -38.41
C TYR A 449 -9.70 -0.55 -37.06
N ASN A 450 -8.49 -0.84 -36.60
CA ASN A 450 -8.25 -1.52 -35.33
C ASN A 450 -7.54 -0.55 -34.39
N PRO A 451 -8.11 -0.26 -33.20
CA PRO A 451 -7.48 0.65 -32.25
C PRO A 451 -6.15 0.05 -31.81
N GLU A 452 -5.11 0.86 -31.91
CA GLU A 452 -3.77 0.48 -31.49
C GLU A 452 -3.56 0.96 -30.06
N THR A 453 -2.95 0.10 -29.25
CA THR A 453 -2.62 0.43 -27.87
C THR A 453 -1.13 0.27 -27.69
N ILE A 454 -0.45 1.36 -27.33
CA ILE A 454 0.98 1.33 -27.06
C ILE A 454 1.19 1.52 -25.56
N ARG A 455 2.01 0.63 -24.99
CA ARG A 455 2.37 0.64 -23.57
C ARG A 455 3.88 0.81 -23.45
N VAL A 456 4.28 1.81 -22.67
CA VAL A 456 5.69 2.10 -22.36
C VAL A 456 5.93 1.84 -20.89
N TYR A 457 6.93 1.03 -20.58
CA TYR A 457 7.34 0.72 -19.22
C TYR A 457 8.66 1.44 -18.91
N ILE A 458 8.63 2.28 -17.88
CA ILE A 458 9.78 3.09 -17.47
C ILE A 458 10.22 2.64 -16.08
N LEU A 459 11.49 2.24 -15.97
CA LEU A 459 12.14 1.89 -14.72
C LEU A 459 12.71 3.15 -14.06
N GLN A 460 12.33 3.36 -12.80
CA GLN A 460 12.78 4.46 -11.96
C GLN A 460 13.56 3.89 -10.78
N LYS A 461 14.84 4.26 -10.67
CA LYS A 461 15.65 4.01 -9.46
C LYS A 461 15.28 5.06 -8.42
N ARG A 462 14.87 4.63 -7.23
CA ARG A 462 14.46 5.50 -6.12
C ARG A 462 15.29 5.25 -4.88
N GLU A 463 16.28 6.11 -4.68
CA GLU A 463 17.06 6.21 -3.45
C GLU A 463 16.20 6.74 -2.30
N ILE A 464 16.72 6.66 -1.08
CA ILE A 464 16.06 7.20 0.11
C ILE A 464 16.28 8.72 0.18
N LYS A 465 15.21 9.47 0.48
CA LYS A 465 15.26 10.94 0.52
C LYS A 465 14.58 11.51 1.76
N VAL A 466 14.84 12.79 2.04
CA VAL A 466 14.11 13.54 3.06
C VAL A 466 12.61 13.49 2.78
N GLY A 467 11.87 13.18 3.84
CA GLY A 467 10.42 13.00 3.93
C GLY A 467 9.94 11.58 3.60
N ASP A 468 10.79 10.69 3.05
CA ASP A 468 10.42 9.29 2.88
C ASP A 468 10.15 8.63 4.23
N LYS A 469 9.27 7.63 4.23
CA LYS A 469 8.86 6.95 5.46
C LYS A 469 9.60 5.62 5.65
N VAL A 470 10.15 5.44 6.83
CA VAL A 470 10.75 4.19 7.31
C VAL A 470 9.94 3.66 8.50
N ALA A 471 10.01 2.36 8.75
CA ALA A 471 9.39 1.79 9.94
C ALA A 471 10.13 0.53 10.42
N GLY A 472 10.15 0.33 11.73
CA GLY A 472 10.53 -0.96 12.31
C GLY A 472 9.35 -1.92 12.41
N ARG A 473 9.60 -3.11 12.97
CA ARG A 473 8.57 -4.16 13.16
C ARG A 473 7.76 -4.01 14.44
N HIS A 474 7.95 -2.92 15.19
CA HIS A 474 7.33 -2.67 16.49
C HIS A 474 6.43 -1.42 16.50
N GLY A 475 6.01 -0.96 15.32
CA GLY A 475 5.03 0.12 15.17
C GLY A 475 5.65 1.51 15.34
N ASN A 476 6.98 1.57 15.33
CA ASN A 476 7.76 2.79 15.20
C ASN A 476 7.80 3.21 13.72
N LYS A 477 7.09 4.27 13.39
CA LYS A 477 7.09 4.86 12.05
C LYS A 477 7.85 6.17 12.10
N GLY A 478 8.79 6.31 11.17
CA GLY A 478 9.68 7.45 11.05
C GLY A 478 9.49 8.18 9.72
N ILE A 479 9.56 9.51 9.74
CA ILE A 479 9.76 10.32 8.54
C ILE A 479 11.20 10.81 8.55
N ILE A 480 11.91 10.65 7.45
CA ILE A 480 13.29 11.13 7.38
C ILE A 480 13.29 12.65 7.35
N SER A 481 13.85 13.29 8.37
CA SER A 481 13.86 14.75 8.48
C SER A 481 15.12 15.37 7.88
N LYS A 482 16.27 14.74 8.10
CA LYS A 482 17.57 15.24 7.65
C LYS A 482 18.51 14.08 7.37
N ILE A 483 19.37 14.28 6.37
CA ILE A 483 20.47 13.40 6.02
C ILE A 483 21.75 14.12 6.46
N LEU A 484 22.48 13.56 7.42
CA LEU A 484 23.72 14.18 7.90
C LEU A 484 24.94 13.59 7.20
N PRO A 485 25.97 14.42 6.95
CA PRO A 485 27.28 13.93 6.54
C PRO A 485 27.84 12.91 7.55
N ARG A 486 28.65 11.98 7.06
CA ARG A 486 29.18 10.88 7.88
C ARG A 486 30.02 11.37 9.07
N GLN A 487 30.76 12.46 8.89
CA GLN A 487 31.60 13.06 9.91
C GLN A 487 30.81 13.72 11.05
N ASP A 488 29.58 14.17 10.79
CA ASP A 488 28.74 14.82 11.80
C ASP A 488 27.89 13.81 12.59
N MET A 489 27.82 12.56 12.12
CA MET A 489 27.12 11.49 12.82
C MET A 489 27.92 11.09 14.06
N PRO A 490 27.25 10.74 15.17
CA PRO A 490 27.93 10.17 16.32
C PRO A 490 28.68 8.91 15.93
N TYR A 491 29.83 8.72 16.56
CA TYR A 491 30.64 7.53 16.37
C TYR A 491 30.73 6.70 17.65
N LEU A 492 30.86 5.40 17.41
CA LEU A 492 31.07 4.37 18.41
C LEU A 492 32.52 4.42 18.92
N GLN A 493 32.80 3.69 20.00
CA GLN A 493 34.16 3.64 20.56
C GLN A 493 35.18 2.94 19.64
N ASP A 494 34.72 2.16 18.67
CA ASP A 494 35.54 1.56 17.61
C ASP A 494 35.76 2.48 16.39
N GLY A 495 35.24 3.71 16.43
CA GLY A 495 35.31 4.71 15.36
C GLY A 495 34.25 4.54 14.27
N GLY A 496 33.38 3.54 14.36
CA GLY A 496 32.28 3.36 13.40
C GLY A 496 31.18 4.42 13.58
N PRO A 497 30.71 5.10 12.52
CA PRO A 497 29.60 6.05 12.63
C PRO A 497 28.25 5.32 12.75
N VAL A 498 27.31 5.95 13.44
CA VAL A 498 25.90 5.52 13.48
C VAL A 498 25.23 5.80 12.13
N ASP A 499 24.32 4.93 11.71
CA ASP A 499 23.59 5.06 10.44
C ASP A 499 22.22 5.74 10.60
N MET A 500 21.50 5.48 11.70
CA MET A 500 20.19 6.09 11.98
C MET A 500 20.04 6.50 13.45
N VAL A 501 19.39 7.64 13.70
CA VAL A 501 19.08 8.09 15.07
C VAL A 501 17.58 8.19 15.26
N PHE A 502 17.07 7.44 16.24
CA PHE A 502 15.66 7.44 16.65
C PHE A 502 15.47 8.19 17.96
N ASN A 503 14.29 8.77 18.14
CA ASN A 503 13.93 9.46 19.37
C ASN A 503 13.47 8.46 20.46
N PRO A 504 14.10 8.44 21.64
CA PRO A 504 13.71 7.53 22.73
C PRO A 504 12.33 7.85 23.33
N LEU A 505 11.84 9.10 23.24
CA LEU A 505 10.56 9.52 23.84
C LEU A 505 9.35 8.82 23.23
N GLY A 506 9.50 8.30 22.00
CA GLY A 506 8.47 7.53 21.32
C GLY A 506 8.27 6.13 21.89
N VAL A 507 9.18 5.59 22.70
CA VAL A 507 9.06 4.20 23.20
C VAL A 507 8.13 4.09 24.41
N PRO A 508 8.29 4.89 25.49
CA PRO A 508 7.44 4.76 26.68
C PRO A 508 5.97 5.11 26.40
N SER A 509 5.73 6.18 25.64
CA SER A 509 4.38 6.64 25.28
C SER A 509 3.61 5.63 24.42
N ARG A 510 4.31 4.76 23.71
CA ARG A 510 3.74 3.78 22.78
C ARG A 510 3.76 2.35 23.32
N MET A 511 4.45 2.12 24.42
CA MET A 511 4.61 0.80 25.06
C MET A 511 5.05 -0.27 24.06
N ASN A 512 6.07 0.02 23.24
CA ASN A 512 6.65 -0.91 22.27
C ASN A 512 8.11 -1.22 22.60
N VAL A 513 8.32 -1.75 23.80
CA VAL A 513 9.64 -2.05 24.38
C VAL A 513 10.36 -3.14 23.60
N GLY A 514 9.62 -4.01 22.90
CA GLY A 514 10.20 -5.07 22.06
C GLY A 514 11.25 -4.56 21.05
N GLN A 515 11.13 -3.31 20.59
CA GLN A 515 12.10 -2.72 19.65
C GLN A 515 13.48 -2.55 20.29
N ILE A 516 13.55 -2.31 21.61
CA ILE A 516 14.81 -2.16 22.35
C ILE A 516 15.52 -3.51 22.44
N PHE A 517 14.76 -4.58 22.72
CA PHE A 517 15.29 -5.94 22.74
C PHE A 517 15.75 -6.39 21.35
N GLU A 518 14.97 -6.12 20.30
CA GLU A 518 15.38 -6.38 18.91
C GLU A 518 16.66 -5.64 18.54
N CYS A 519 16.74 -4.34 18.87
CA CYS A 519 17.91 -3.50 18.60
C CYS A 519 19.17 -4.05 19.26
N SER A 520 19.09 -4.34 20.56
CA SER A 520 20.23 -4.79 21.38
C SER A 520 20.69 -6.20 21.00
N LEU A 521 19.76 -7.14 20.83
CA LEU A 521 20.08 -8.50 20.38
C LEU A 521 20.60 -8.52 18.93
N GLY A 522 20.11 -7.60 18.10
CA GLY A 522 20.64 -7.38 16.76
C GLY A 522 22.11 -6.95 16.75
N LEU A 523 22.53 -6.13 17.73
CA LEU A 523 23.93 -5.75 17.89
C LEU A 523 24.80 -6.96 18.24
N ALA A 524 24.41 -7.69 19.31
CA ALA A 524 25.12 -8.89 19.76
C ALA A 524 25.26 -9.92 18.64
N GLY A 525 24.16 -10.21 17.93
CA GLY A 525 24.16 -11.16 16.82
C GLY A 525 25.03 -10.73 15.65
N SER A 526 25.12 -9.43 15.37
CA SER A 526 26.03 -8.95 14.32
C SER A 526 27.50 -9.07 14.68
N LEU A 527 27.84 -8.98 15.96
CA LEU A 527 29.22 -9.09 16.44
C LEU A 527 29.66 -10.55 16.58
N LEU A 528 28.72 -11.42 16.96
CA LEU A 528 28.92 -12.87 17.09
C LEU A 528 28.69 -13.65 15.79
N ASP A 529 28.26 -13.00 14.72
CA ASP A 529 27.73 -13.59 13.47
C ASP A 529 26.61 -14.64 13.71
N LYS A 530 25.83 -14.46 14.78
CA LYS A 530 24.70 -15.31 15.16
C LYS A 530 23.38 -14.72 14.66
N HIS A 531 22.44 -15.60 14.35
CA HIS A 531 21.06 -15.25 14.02
C HIS A 531 20.14 -15.92 15.03
N TYR A 532 19.18 -15.16 15.57
CA TYR A 532 18.32 -15.62 16.65
C TYR A 532 16.91 -15.87 16.13
N ARG A 533 16.32 -16.96 16.59
CA ARG A 533 14.90 -17.26 16.40
C ARG A 533 14.19 -17.10 17.75
N VAL A 534 13.42 -16.03 17.88
CA VAL A 534 12.66 -15.71 19.09
C VAL A 534 11.20 -16.14 18.89
N ALA A 535 10.73 -17.05 19.72
CA ALA A 535 9.32 -17.42 19.75
C ALA A 535 8.55 -16.36 20.55
N PRO A 536 7.38 -15.89 20.07
CA PRO A 536 6.49 -15.02 20.82
C PRO A 536 6.08 -15.61 22.15
N PHE A 537 5.91 -14.71 23.12
CA PHE A 537 5.54 -15.00 24.49
C PHE A 537 6.53 -15.97 25.17
N ASP A 538 7.83 -15.71 25.01
CA ASP A 538 8.91 -16.41 25.71
C ASP A 538 8.82 -16.26 27.24
N GLU A 539 8.31 -15.12 27.73
CA GLU A 539 8.11 -14.84 29.15
C GLU A 539 7.16 -15.82 29.86
N ARG A 540 6.39 -16.61 29.09
CA ARG A 540 5.57 -17.70 29.66
C ARG A 540 6.40 -18.82 30.27
N TYR A 541 7.64 -18.97 29.85
CA TYR A 541 8.53 -20.03 30.33
C TYR A 541 9.40 -19.56 31.49
N GLU A 542 9.85 -18.31 31.45
CA GLU A 542 10.72 -17.73 32.48
C GLU A 542 10.48 -16.22 32.62
N GLN A 543 10.45 -15.73 33.86
CA GLN A 543 10.33 -14.30 34.13
C GLN A 543 11.57 -13.55 33.63
N GLU A 544 11.34 -12.43 32.93
CA GLU A 544 12.35 -11.62 32.25
C GLU A 544 13.23 -12.40 31.24
N ALA A 545 12.69 -13.46 30.63
CA ALA A 545 13.40 -14.30 29.64
C ALA A 545 14.08 -13.48 28.54
N SER A 546 13.36 -12.54 27.94
CA SER A 546 13.88 -11.71 26.84
C SER A 546 15.07 -10.86 27.29
N ARG A 547 15.00 -10.29 28.51
CA ARG A 547 16.08 -9.47 29.07
C ARG A 547 17.32 -10.31 29.38
N LYS A 548 17.13 -11.48 30.00
CA LYS A 548 18.21 -12.43 30.31
C LYS A 548 18.95 -12.85 29.04
N LEU A 549 18.21 -13.23 28.01
CA LEU A 549 18.75 -13.60 26.70
C LEU A 549 19.56 -12.46 26.07
N VAL A 550 18.99 -11.25 26.03
CA VAL A 550 19.65 -10.09 25.41
C VAL A 550 20.95 -9.74 26.15
N PHE A 551 20.91 -9.70 27.48
CA PHE A 551 22.06 -9.31 28.28
C PHE A 551 23.16 -10.38 28.30
N SER A 552 22.80 -11.67 28.30
CA SER A 552 23.78 -12.74 28.20
C SER A 552 24.52 -12.71 26.87
N GLU A 553 23.80 -12.52 25.75
CA GLU A 553 24.41 -12.45 24.43
C GLU A 553 25.25 -11.18 24.23
N LEU A 554 24.84 -10.03 24.78
CA LEU A 554 25.67 -8.82 24.79
C LEU A 554 26.96 -9.03 25.60
N TYR A 555 26.87 -9.69 26.75
CA TYR A 555 28.03 -10.01 27.57
C TYR A 555 28.98 -10.99 26.86
N GLU A 556 28.44 -12.02 26.20
CA GLU A 556 29.24 -12.92 25.34
C GLU A 556 29.91 -12.16 24.19
N ALA A 557 29.18 -11.25 23.53
CA ALA A 557 29.73 -10.42 22.46
C ALA A 557 30.88 -9.55 22.97
N GLY A 558 30.73 -8.90 24.12
CA GLY A 558 31.78 -8.09 24.75
C GLY A 558 33.02 -8.90 25.15
N LYS A 559 32.87 -10.19 25.48
CA LYS A 559 34.00 -11.09 25.78
C LYS A 559 34.71 -11.63 24.54
N GLN A 560 33.95 -12.02 23.52
CA GLN A 560 34.48 -12.70 22.34
C GLN A 560 35.04 -11.72 21.31
N THR A 561 34.53 -10.49 21.29
CA THR A 561 35.00 -9.44 20.37
C THR A 561 35.96 -8.49 21.06
N ALA A 562 36.82 -7.83 20.29
CA ALA A 562 37.73 -6.78 20.78
C ALA A 562 36.99 -5.47 21.20
N ASN A 563 35.67 -5.53 21.37
CA ASN A 563 34.79 -4.40 21.65
C ASN A 563 34.17 -4.54 23.07
N PRO A 564 34.92 -4.25 24.14
CA PRO A 564 34.43 -4.38 25.52
C PRO A 564 33.26 -3.43 25.81
N TRP A 565 33.13 -2.35 25.03
CA TRP A 565 32.11 -1.32 25.18
C TRP A 565 30.68 -1.77 24.86
N VAL A 566 30.53 -2.93 24.22
CA VAL A 566 29.23 -3.51 23.85
C VAL A 566 28.41 -3.89 25.08
N PHE A 567 29.08 -4.17 26.21
CA PHE A 567 28.44 -4.48 27.47
C PHE A 567 29.13 -3.74 28.62
N GLU A 568 28.51 -2.65 29.07
CA GLU A 568 28.96 -1.92 30.26
C GLU A 568 28.20 -2.44 31.51
N PRO A 569 28.90 -2.99 32.53
CA PRO A 569 28.24 -3.56 33.72
C PRO A 569 27.35 -2.58 34.49
N GLU A 570 27.72 -1.29 34.48
CA GLU A 570 26.97 -0.21 35.14
C GLU A 570 25.65 0.09 34.41
N CYS A 571 25.60 -0.11 33.08
CA CYS A 571 24.47 0.23 32.22
C CYS A 571 24.29 -0.83 31.11
N PRO A 572 23.79 -2.05 31.43
CA PRO A 572 23.68 -3.11 30.45
C PRO A 572 22.75 -2.74 29.29
N GLY A 573 23.25 -2.87 28.06
CA GLY A 573 22.54 -2.52 26.82
C GLY A 573 22.66 -1.05 26.39
N LYS A 574 23.42 -0.24 27.12
CA LYS A 574 23.82 1.10 26.69
C LYS A 574 25.34 1.16 26.57
N SER A 575 25.81 2.04 25.70
CA SER A 575 27.24 2.28 25.51
C SER A 575 27.51 3.77 25.36
N ARG A 576 28.70 4.20 25.74
CA ARG A 576 29.15 5.58 25.49
C ARG A 576 29.43 5.78 24.00
N ILE A 577 28.94 6.90 23.45
CA ILE A 577 29.18 7.39 22.09
C ILE A 577 29.84 8.75 22.15
N PHE A 578 30.39 9.19 21.02
CA PHE A 578 31.04 10.49 20.88
C PHE A 578 30.34 11.31 19.80
N ASP A 579 30.25 12.63 20.01
CA ASP A 579 29.72 13.55 19.02
C ASP A 579 30.71 13.67 17.85
N GLY A 580 30.24 13.44 16.62
CA GLY A 580 31.05 13.57 15.42
C GLY A 580 31.56 14.99 15.17
N ARG A 581 30.85 16.01 15.67
CA ARG A 581 31.19 17.42 15.42
C ARG A 581 32.25 17.96 16.37
N THR A 582 32.16 17.62 17.66
CA THR A 582 33.10 18.12 18.68
C THR A 582 34.16 17.10 19.04
N GLY A 583 33.86 15.81 18.91
CA GLY A 583 34.68 14.71 19.37
C GLY A 583 34.48 14.36 20.85
N ASP A 584 33.65 15.10 21.58
CA ASP A 584 33.42 14.88 23.00
C ASP A 584 32.49 13.68 23.24
N PRO A 585 32.69 12.92 24.34
CA PRO A 585 31.75 11.88 24.73
C PRO A 585 30.42 12.48 25.21
N PHE A 586 29.31 11.83 24.88
CA PHE A 586 28.01 12.18 25.45
C PHE A 586 28.00 11.99 26.97
N GLU A 587 27.28 12.85 27.69
CA GLU A 587 27.19 12.81 29.17
C GLU A 587 26.57 11.51 29.69
N GLN A 588 25.58 10.97 28.99
CA GLN A 588 24.88 9.73 29.35
C GLN A 588 25.09 8.66 28.28
N PRO A 589 25.25 7.38 28.67
CA PRO A 589 25.34 6.29 27.71
C PRO A 589 24.00 6.09 26.99
N VAL A 590 24.09 5.69 25.72
CA VAL A 590 22.97 5.62 24.79
C VAL A 590 22.71 4.18 24.38
N ILE A 591 21.46 3.83 24.08
CA ILE A 591 21.14 2.52 23.51
C ILE A 591 21.60 2.50 22.07
N ILE A 592 22.44 1.52 21.75
CA ILE A 592 22.98 1.29 20.42
C ILE A 592 22.58 -0.12 20.01
N GLY A 593 22.19 -0.29 18.76
CA GLY A 593 22.14 -1.63 18.21
C GLY A 593 21.78 -1.70 16.75
N LYS A 594 21.33 -2.89 16.31
CA LYS A 594 21.03 -3.16 14.90
C LYS A 594 19.59 -3.61 14.70
N PRO A 595 18.61 -2.69 14.72
CA PRO A 595 17.22 -3.02 14.45
C PRO A 595 17.02 -3.36 12.97
N TYR A 596 15.92 -4.05 12.66
CA TYR A 596 15.52 -4.35 11.29
C TYR A 596 14.49 -3.31 10.79
N ILE A 597 14.92 -2.43 9.89
CA ILE A 597 14.15 -1.28 9.45
C ILE A 597 13.73 -1.43 7.98
N LEU A 598 12.46 -1.13 7.71
CA LEU A 598 11.78 -1.26 6.42
C LEU A 598 11.62 0.13 5.78
N LYS A 599 11.75 0.19 4.43
CA LYS A 599 11.33 1.35 3.64
C LYS A 599 9.87 1.18 3.22
N LEU A 600 9.01 2.15 3.50
CA LEU A 600 7.60 2.07 3.15
C LEU A 600 7.31 2.62 1.74
N ILE A 601 6.18 2.20 1.16
CA ILE A 601 5.69 2.67 -0.16
C ILE A 601 5.34 4.15 -0.18
N HIS A 602 5.18 4.76 0.99
CA HIS A 602 4.88 6.18 1.16
C HIS A 602 6.11 7.06 0.91
N GLN A 603 6.45 7.25 -0.35
CA GLN A 603 7.55 8.11 -0.77
C GLN A 603 7.09 9.53 -1.03
N VAL A 604 7.96 10.51 -0.77
CA VAL A 604 7.65 11.94 -0.94
C VAL A 604 7.38 12.31 -2.39
N ALA A 605 8.13 11.70 -3.30
CA ALA A 605 8.03 11.98 -4.73
C ALA A 605 6.61 11.73 -5.28
N ASP A 606 5.82 10.89 -4.62
CA ASP A 606 4.44 10.60 -5.03
C ASP A 606 3.39 11.47 -4.31
N LYS A 607 3.81 12.28 -3.32
CA LYS A 607 2.92 13.04 -2.42
C LYS A 607 3.00 14.55 -2.58
N ILE A 608 4.12 15.07 -3.07
CA ILE A 608 4.23 16.50 -3.34
C ILE A 608 3.41 16.77 -4.60
N HIS A 609 2.33 17.52 -4.42
CA HIS A 609 1.54 18.07 -5.51
C HIS A 609 1.48 19.59 -5.34
N GLY A 610 1.89 20.31 -6.38
CA GLY A 610 1.82 21.76 -6.44
C GLY A 610 1.04 22.15 -7.67
N ARG A 611 0.01 22.97 -7.49
CA ARG A 611 -0.85 23.43 -8.57
C ARG A 611 -0.95 24.95 -8.53
N SER A 612 -0.72 25.58 -9.69
CA SER A 612 -0.99 27.00 -9.90
C SER A 612 -2.32 27.19 -10.63
N SER A 613 -2.47 26.58 -11.81
CA SER A 613 -3.69 26.51 -12.60
C SER A 613 -3.81 25.13 -13.25
N GLY A 614 -5.01 24.74 -13.69
CA GLY A 614 -5.20 23.42 -14.30
C GLY A 614 -6.61 23.21 -14.84
N HIS A 615 -7.00 21.95 -15.01
CA HIS A 615 -8.33 21.61 -15.54
C HIS A 615 -9.42 21.76 -14.48
N TYR A 616 -10.61 22.15 -14.92
CA TYR A 616 -11.78 22.38 -14.08
C TYR A 616 -12.89 21.41 -14.44
N ALA A 617 -13.74 21.10 -13.46
CA ALA A 617 -14.91 20.26 -13.67
C ALA A 617 -15.88 20.95 -14.62
N LEU A 618 -16.44 20.21 -15.57
CA LEU A 618 -17.34 20.77 -16.59
C LEU A 618 -18.58 21.42 -15.97
N VAL A 619 -19.13 20.81 -14.92
CA VAL A 619 -20.39 21.22 -14.29
C VAL A 619 -20.16 22.29 -13.22
N THR A 620 -19.36 21.98 -12.20
CA THR A 620 -19.17 22.87 -11.04
C THR A 620 -18.11 23.96 -11.28
N GLN A 621 -17.30 23.86 -12.34
CA GLN A 621 -16.19 24.78 -12.63
C GLN A 621 -15.12 24.85 -11.55
N GLN A 622 -15.14 23.91 -10.61
CA GLN A 622 -14.14 23.77 -9.55
C GLN A 622 -12.89 23.02 -10.05
N PRO A 623 -11.70 23.28 -9.47
CA PRO A 623 -10.47 22.56 -9.81
C PRO A 623 -10.65 21.03 -9.69
N LEU A 624 -10.28 20.27 -10.73
CA LEU A 624 -10.24 18.80 -10.67
C LEU A 624 -8.99 18.36 -9.91
N GLU A 625 -9.12 17.52 -8.88
CA GLU A 625 -8.01 16.98 -8.07
C GLU A 625 -7.41 17.92 -7.00
N GLU A 626 -8.25 18.63 -6.23
CA GLU A 626 -7.82 19.19 -4.95
C GLU A 626 -8.53 18.47 -3.79
N GLU A 627 -7.76 18.06 -2.77
CA GLU A 627 -8.35 17.80 -1.47
C GLU A 627 -8.77 19.15 -0.88
N PRO A 628 -10.04 19.31 -0.47
CA PRO A 628 -10.48 20.56 0.15
C PRO A 628 -9.70 20.77 1.45
N ASN A 629 -8.98 21.88 1.56
CA ASN A 629 -8.44 22.33 2.84
C ASN A 629 -9.61 22.58 3.80
N ARG A 630 -9.84 21.64 4.71
CA ARG A 630 -10.84 21.76 5.80
C ARG A 630 -10.32 22.65 6.94
N GLY A 631 -9.77 23.81 6.61
CA GLY A 631 -9.31 24.78 7.59
C GLY A 631 -10.47 25.65 8.08
N THR A 632 -10.59 25.84 9.38
CA THR A 632 -11.55 26.75 10.04
C THR A 632 -11.15 28.22 9.82
N THR A 633 -11.19 28.72 8.58
CA THR A 633 -10.86 30.12 8.27
C THR A 633 -11.86 31.11 8.87
N GLU A 634 -13.10 30.68 9.12
CA GLU A 634 -14.14 31.48 9.77
C GLU A 634 -13.80 31.81 11.23
N GLY A 635 -13.16 30.89 11.96
CA GLY A 635 -12.79 31.09 13.37
C GLY A 635 -11.70 32.15 13.58
N PHE A 636 -10.94 32.48 12.54
CA PHE A 636 -9.89 33.49 12.58
C PHE A 636 -10.34 34.88 12.10
N GLY A 637 -11.61 35.04 11.69
CA GLY A 637 -12.13 36.31 11.18
C GLY A 637 -11.55 36.76 9.83
N VAL A 638 -10.97 35.83 9.05
CA VAL A 638 -10.27 36.17 7.81
C VAL A 638 -11.21 36.13 6.60
N SER A 639 -12.02 37.17 6.46
CA SER A 639 -13.06 37.27 5.43
C SER A 639 -12.52 37.29 4.00
N HIS A 640 -11.45 38.05 3.73
CA HIS A 640 -10.90 38.18 2.37
C HIS A 640 -10.20 36.92 1.88
N ILE A 641 -9.48 36.19 2.75
CA ILE A 641 -8.85 34.92 2.35
C ILE A 641 -9.93 33.86 2.09
N LEU A 642 -10.99 33.82 2.89
CA LEU A 642 -12.12 32.93 2.64
C LEU A 642 -12.82 33.27 1.32
N GLN A 643 -13.08 34.56 1.07
CA GLN A 643 -13.62 35.02 -0.20
C GLN A 643 -12.72 34.59 -1.36
N GLU A 644 -11.40 34.70 -1.20
CA GLU A 644 -10.45 34.31 -2.24
C GLU A 644 -10.46 32.82 -2.55
N MET A 645 -10.51 31.98 -1.51
CA MET A 645 -10.62 30.52 -1.65
C MET A 645 -11.92 30.11 -2.35
N LEU A 646 -13.03 30.78 -2.01
CA LEU A 646 -14.35 30.48 -2.58
C LEU A 646 -14.56 31.01 -3.99
N THR A 647 -13.81 32.04 -4.42
CA THR A 647 -14.03 32.70 -5.72
C THR A 647 -12.83 32.55 -6.67
N TYR A 648 -11.79 33.38 -6.54
CA TYR A 648 -10.66 33.45 -7.47
C TYR A 648 -9.93 32.12 -7.67
N LYS A 649 -9.77 31.36 -6.59
CA LYS A 649 -9.04 30.08 -6.60
C LYS A 649 -9.91 28.88 -6.99
N SER A 650 -11.24 29.04 -6.97
CA SER A 650 -12.20 27.97 -7.18
C SER A 650 -12.94 28.13 -8.51
N ASP A 651 -14.19 28.58 -8.47
CA ASP A 651 -15.18 28.42 -9.54
C ASP A 651 -15.60 29.74 -10.19
N HIS A 652 -15.13 30.90 -9.71
CA HIS A 652 -15.49 32.18 -10.31
C HIS A 652 -14.69 32.43 -11.59
N ILE A 653 -15.26 32.05 -12.74
CA ILE A 653 -14.59 32.04 -14.06
C ILE A 653 -13.94 33.38 -14.42
N ARG A 654 -14.70 34.48 -14.36
CA ARG A 654 -14.22 35.82 -14.79
C ARG A 654 -13.06 36.31 -13.93
N ALA A 655 -13.29 36.40 -12.63
CA ALA A 655 -12.29 36.80 -11.65
C ALA A 655 -11.01 35.95 -11.75
N ARG A 656 -11.13 34.63 -11.95
CA ARG A 656 -9.98 33.74 -12.15
C ARG A 656 -9.15 34.08 -13.41
N GLN A 657 -9.80 34.41 -14.52
CA GLN A 657 -9.09 34.81 -15.74
C GLN A 657 -8.33 36.12 -15.55
N GLU A 658 -8.90 37.06 -14.80
CA GLU A 658 -8.27 38.34 -14.49
C GLU A 658 -7.10 38.22 -13.52
N VAL A 659 -7.13 37.26 -12.59
CA VAL A 659 -6.05 37.03 -11.61
C VAL A 659 -4.71 36.81 -12.30
N LEU A 660 -4.65 36.01 -13.36
CA LEU A 660 -3.38 35.74 -14.04
C LEU A 660 -2.81 37.01 -14.68
N GLY A 661 -3.65 37.75 -15.42
CA GLY A 661 -3.24 38.99 -16.09
C GLY A 661 -2.85 40.10 -15.10
N THR A 662 -3.60 40.25 -14.01
CA THR A 662 -3.32 41.24 -12.96
C THR A 662 -2.05 40.90 -12.18
N THR A 663 -1.82 39.63 -11.86
CA THR A 663 -0.58 39.16 -11.20
C THR A 663 0.64 39.40 -12.07
N ILE A 664 0.57 39.07 -13.38
CA ILE A 664 1.67 39.32 -14.33
C ILE A 664 1.93 40.84 -14.46
N SER A 665 0.88 41.64 -14.45
CA SER A 665 0.98 43.10 -14.55
C SER A 665 1.35 43.79 -13.23
N GLY A 666 1.49 43.06 -12.12
CA GLY A 666 1.73 43.61 -10.79
C GLY A 666 0.61 44.51 -10.25
N ARG A 667 -0.62 44.38 -10.77
CA ARG A 667 -1.79 45.18 -10.36
C ARG A 667 -2.56 44.49 -9.24
N THR A 668 -3.33 45.27 -8.48
CA THR A 668 -4.23 44.73 -7.46
C THR A 668 -5.35 43.90 -8.08
N ILE A 669 -5.65 42.74 -7.50
CA ILE A 669 -6.72 41.85 -7.95
C ILE A 669 -8.07 42.55 -7.68
N PRO A 670 -8.94 42.70 -8.71
CA PRO A 670 -10.24 43.36 -8.56
C PRO A 670 -11.20 42.49 -7.75
N LYS A 671 -12.07 43.11 -6.94
CA LYS A 671 -13.10 42.38 -6.16
C LYS A 671 -14.08 41.67 -7.11
N PRO A 672 -14.55 40.45 -6.79
CA PRO A 672 -15.50 39.76 -7.64
C PRO A 672 -16.87 40.44 -7.48
N GLU A 673 -17.44 40.92 -8.58
CA GLU A 673 -18.76 41.56 -8.57
C GLU A 673 -19.91 40.53 -8.71
N ASP A 674 -19.63 39.42 -9.39
CA ASP A 674 -20.61 38.37 -9.70
C ASP A 674 -20.60 37.23 -8.67
N ALA A 675 -21.68 36.46 -8.65
CA ALA A 675 -21.78 35.26 -7.84
C ALA A 675 -20.92 34.11 -8.41
N PRO A 676 -20.34 33.25 -7.56
CA PRO A 676 -19.60 32.07 -8.00
C PRO A 676 -20.50 31.10 -8.78
N GLU A 677 -19.90 30.31 -9.67
CA GLU A 677 -20.65 29.41 -10.56
C GLU A 677 -21.38 28.29 -9.81
N SER A 678 -20.85 27.82 -8.68
CA SER A 678 -21.57 26.87 -7.82
C SER A 678 -22.90 27.41 -7.30
N PHE A 679 -22.97 28.70 -6.95
CA PHE A 679 -24.22 29.33 -6.53
C PHE A 679 -25.20 29.46 -7.70
N ARG A 680 -24.71 29.82 -8.89
CA ARG A 680 -25.53 29.90 -10.11
C ARG A 680 -26.08 28.53 -10.51
N LEU A 681 -25.26 27.49 -10.38
CA LEU A 681 -25.66 26.10 -10.58
C LEU A 681 -26.76 25.69 -9.60
N LEU A 682 -26.59 25.97 -8.31
CA LEU A 682 -27.60 25.70 -7.28
C LEU A 682 -28.94 26.38 -7.61
N VAL A 683 -28.92 27.65 -8.00
CA VAL A 683 -30.14 28.38 -8.39
C VAL A 683 -30.81 27.70 -9.59
N ARG A 684 -30.04 27.23 -10.58
CA ARG A 684 -30.57 26.50 -11.74
C ARG A 684 -31.15 25.13 -11.35
N GLU A 685 -30.49 24.39 -10.46
CA GLU A 685 -30.97 23.11 -9.95
C GLU A 685 -32.28 23.29 -9.15
N LEU A 686 -32.38 24.32 -8.32
CA LEU A 686 -33.61 24.64 -7.59
C LEU A 686 -34.74 25.09 -8.53
N ARG A 687 -34.43 25.91 -9.54
CA ARG A 687 -35.40 26.27 -10.60
C ARG A 687 -35.89 25.04 -11.37
N SER A 688 -35.04 24.03 -11.59
CA SER A 688 -35.45 22.77 -12.23
C SER A 688 -36.46 21.97 -11.42
N LEU A 689 -36.48 22.17 -10.09
CA LEU A 689 -37.48 21.62 -9.18
C LEU A 689 -38.72 22.53 -9.02
N ALA A 690 -38.89 23.51 -9.91
CA ALA A 690 -39.93 24.55 -9.85
C ALA A 690 -39.85 25.45 -8.59
N LEU A 691 -38.68 25.55 -7.96
CA LEU A 691 -38.42 26.49 -6.86
C LEU A 691 -37.79 27.77 -7.41
N GLU A 692 -38.49 28.89 -7.30
CA GLU A 692 -38.00 30.18 -7.78
C GLU A 692 -37.23 30.92 -6.69
N LEU A 693 -35.90 30.97 -6.82
CA LEU A 693 -35.03 31.81 -5.98
C LEU A 693 -34.88 33.21 -6.58
N LYS A 694 -35.32 34.21 -5.82
CA LYS A 694 -35.15 35.64 -6.13
C LYS A 694 -34.13 36.24 -5.18
N HIS A 695 -33.20 37.02 -5.72
CA HIS A 695 -32.28 37.83 -4.94
C HIS A 695 -32.70 39.30 -5.01
N PHE A 696 -32.57 40.00 -3.89
CA PHE A 696 -33.00 41.38 -3.75
C PHE A 696 -31.84 42.21 -3.20
N LEU A 697 -31.49 43.29 -3.88
CA LEU A 697 -30.58 44.29 -3.34
C LEU A 697 -31.41 45.29 -2.54
N ILE A 698 -31.15 45.36 -1.23
CA ILE A 698 -31.77 46.33 -0.32
C ILE A 698 -30.76 47.45 -0.09
N SER A 699 -31.10 48.68 -0.48
CA SER A 699 -30.29 49.86 -0.18
C SER A 699 -30.46 50.24 1.29
N GLU A 700 -29.37 50.26 2.07
CA GLU A 700 -29.38 50.63 3.50
C GLU A 700 -29.90 52.06 3.75
N LYS A 701 -29.81 52.96 2.77
CA LYS A 701 -30.24 54.36 2.94
C LYS A 701 -31.75 54.57 2.76
N ASN A 702 -32.39 53.80 1.88
CA ASN A 702 -33.77 54.06 1.44
C ASN A 702 -34.71 52.84 1.49
N PHE A 703 -34.22 51.65 1.88
CA PHE A 703 -34.97 50.37 1.88
C PHE A 703 -35.69 50.00 0.57
N GLN A 704 -35.34 50.62 -0.56
CA GLN A 704 -35.88 50.28 -1.87
C GLN A 704 -35.31 48.96 -2.36
N ILE A 705 -36.20 48.08 -2.81
CA ILE A 705 -35.89 46.73 -3.32
C ILE A 705 -35.72 46.80 -4.84
N ASN A 706 -34.49 46.62 -5.32
CA ASN A 706 -34.22 46.46 -6.75
C ASN A 706 -34.09 44.98 -7.10
N ARG A 707 -34.90 44.52 -8.08
CA ARG A 707 -34.81 43.17 -8.64
C ARG A 707 -33.64 43.12 -9.62
N LYS A 708 -32.70 42.20 -9.40
CA LYS A 708 -31.80 41.71 -10.44
C LYS A 708 -32.15 40.25 -10.72
N GLU A 709 -31.89 39.76 -11.92
CA GLU A 709 -31.97 38.33 -12.25
C GLU A 709 -30.57 37.71 -12.16
N VAL A 710 -30.43 36.53 -11.50
CA VAL A 710 -29.19 35.71 -11.47
C VAL A 710 -29.19 34.69 -12.59
#